data_AF-A0A3G9E242-F1
#
_entry.id   AF-A0A3G9E242-F1
#
_cell.length_a   1.000
_cell.length_b   1.000
_cell.length_c   1.000
_cell.angle_alpha   90.00
_cell.angle_beta   90.00
_cell.angle_gamma   90.00
#
_symmetry.space_group_name_H-M   'P 1'
#
loop_
_entity.id
_entity.type
_entity.pdbx_description
1 polymer ?
#
loop_
_entity_poly.entity_id
_entity_poly.type
_entity_poly.pdbx_seq_one_letter_code
_entity_poly.pdbx_strand_id
1 'polypeptide(L)'
;MHTSLGMRKIVLVILFAAFFTAISGAQIPALEKITTNGQPFYKYKVKSGEGLLAISRTFNVTVDEILKHNPTAGSGLKNGQELLIPVREGLTASTVSAPLTQSGQQPPLDQNHTFRHTIARGETLYGIAQMYNTSVDEIIRNNSGLTENIAEGQVIVVPQQRSLSSTRENYRYHTILPKETLYSVSRTYSLKPEDLIAANTGLSVETFQIGKTIRVPFYQMQADFIPYEQQTQNVTHKVKRGETLYSISQAYDVPVESIEKANPILVAGLKTNMELIVPVKVSRLDENARMREIEANRLLSLSNETQKTDVIRVGLLLPFLDKSGGQHLRLQEYYEGFLLAVEKMKKEGANIEVYVFEIGSRAKLESLLGTLEMESLHLLIGGMTDDQISLISNFSKKHNIKYIIPFSSKNSEVQNNNHVFQVNSPQSYFYSKASGVFMETFRNANVVIVNAPGRSDKAEFLSTLKADLRRRNIRYQELSLTSNLSTDMLPLLNSNGENVIVPSTGDSGSLREITAALTQAHQARQGVITRLFGYPEWQTYSTEMKKLFHQYGTYFYTSFYVDEQDVETRQFAENFKLWYGRDLINTYPKYGMFGYDTGMFFLNAVYRYGTNFEQRINRIPSNSLQFSFKFDRVNNWGGFINTGLYLIHYDAGNVVHKINKSR
;
A
#
# COMPACT_ATOMS: atom_id res chain seq x y z
N MET A 1 61.31 -36.33 -38.36
CA MET A 1 60.28 -37.37 -38.13
C MET A 1 58.91 -36.73 -38.27
N HIS A 2 57.94 -37.47 -38.81
CA HIS A 2 56.50 -37.13 -38.89
C HIS A 2 55.87 -36.97 -37.47
N THR A 3 54.68 -36.42 -37.21
CA THR A 3 53.44 -36.10 -37.99
C THR A 3 52.66 -35.01 -37.18
N SER A 4 51.86 -34.08 -37.73
CA SER A 4 50.41 -34.20 -38.07
C SER A 4 49.53 -34.82 -36.93
N LEU A 5 48.29 -34.44 -36.59
CA LEU A 5 47.29 -33.43 -37.01
C LEU A 5 46.38 -33.14 -35.76
N GLY A 6 45.33 -32.31 -35.67
CA GLY A 6 44.60 -31.43 -36.60
C GLY A 6 43.36 -30.81 -35.91
N MET A 7 42.75 -29.75 -36.47
CA MET A 7 41.51 -29.11 -35.97
C MET A 7 40.24 -29.94 -36.27
N ARG A 8 39.18 -29.79 -35.46
CA ARG A 8 37.78 -29.78 -35.96
C ARG A 8 36.86 -28.79 -35.22
N LYS A 9 36.33 -27.82 -35.98
CA LYS A 9 34.99 -27.24 -35.75
C LYS A 9 33.96 -28.19 -36.37
N ILE A 10 32.75 -28.28 -35.82
CA ILE A 10 31.55 -28.67 -36.57
C ILE A 10 30.39 -27.72 -36.21
N VAL A 11 29.64 -27.32 -37.24
CA VAL A 11 28.41 -26.53 -37.18
C VAL A 11 27.29 -27.39 -37.79
N LEU A 12 26.14 -27.47 -37.13
CA LEU A 12 24.80 -27.75 -37.70
C LEU A 12 23.78 -27.44 -36.58
N VAL A 13 22.68 -26.67 -36.69
CA VAL A 13 21.79 -26.19 -37.77
C VAL A 13 20.65 -27.17 -38.13
N ILE A 14 19.41 -26.73 -37.81
CA ILE A 14 18.10 -26.97 -38.46
C ILE A 14 17.02 -27.93 -37.84
N LEU A 15 15.87 -27.27 -37.52
CA LEU A 15 14.42 -27.62 -37.46
C LEU A 15 13.79 -28.80 -36.67
N PHE A 16 12.69 -28.43 -35.95
CA PHE A 16 11.33 -29.04 -35.83
C PHE A 16 11.19 -30.58 -35.84
N ALA A 17 10.43 -31.22 -34.93
CA ALA A 17 9.04 -30.91 -34.56
C ALA A 17 8.61 -31.55 -33.22
N ALA A 18 7.34 -31.37 -32.84
CA ALA A 18 6.78 -31.73 -31.53
C ALA A 18 6.62 -33.24 -31.26
N PHE A 19 6.67 -33.61 -29.97
CA PHE A 19 5.73 -34.58 -29.40
C PHE A 19 5.38 -34.23 -27.94
N PHE A 20 4.09 -34.28 -27.61
CA PHE A 20 3.57 -34.17 -26.24
C PHE A 20 3.76 -35.49 -25.48
N THR A 21 4.28 -35.45 -24.25
CA THR A 21 3.95 -36.47 -23.22
C THR A 21 3.85 -35.86 -21.81
N ALA A 22 2.95 -36.44 -21.02
CA ALA A 22 2.43 -35.99 -19.73
C ALA A 22 3.43 -35.49 -18.68
N ILE A 23 3.00 -34.47 -17.92
CA ILE A 23 3.59 -34.10 -16.62
C ILE A 23 3.05 -35.06 -15.56
N SER A 24 3.87 -35.99 -15.09
CA SER A 24 3.59 -36.76 -13.86
C SER A 24 3.76 -35.87 -12.63
N GLY A 25 2.87 -36.02 -11.65
CA GLY A 25 2.91 -35.23 -10.40
C GLY A 25 4.20 -35.45 -9.61
N ALA A 26 4.75 -34.38 -9.04
CA ALA A 26 5.94 -34.43 -8.20
C ALA A 26 5.63 -35.16 -6.89
N GLN A 27 6.08 -36.41 -6.78
CA GLN A 27 5.98 -37.24 -5.60
C GLN A 27 6.90 -36.68 -4.50
N ILE A 28 6.38 -36.49 -3.28
CA ILE A 28 7.20 -36.12 -2.13
C ILE A 28 8.22 -37.25 -1.92
N PRO A 29 9.54 -36.98 -1.83
CA PRO A 29 10.53 -38.02 -1.60
C PRO A 29 10.24 -38.75 -0.29
N ALA A 30 10.44 -40.06 -0.26
CA ALA A 30 10.19 -40.87 0.91
C ALA A 30 11.11 -40.44 2.06
N LEU A 31 10.55 -39.70 3.02
CA LEU A 31 11.25 -39.25 4.22
C LEU A 31 11.31 -40.38 5.24
N GLU A 32 12.47 -40.51 5.89
CA GLU A 32 12.69 -41.48 6.96
C GLU A 32 11.70 -41.23 8.11
N LYS A 33 10.85 -42.22 8.40
CA LYS A 33 9.98 -42.22 9.58
C LYS A 33 10.71 -42.90 10.74
N ILE A 34 10.75 -42.24 11.89
CA ILE A 34 11.28 -42.80 13.14
C ILE A 34 10.21 -42.70 14.25
N THR A 35 10.28 -43.58 15.24
CA THR A 35 9.38 -43.54 16.39
C THR A 35 10.16 -43.18 17.65
N THR A 36 9.68 -42.20 18.42
CA THR A 36 10.34 -41.75 19.65
C THR A 36 9.29 -41.59 20.74
N ASN A 37 9.48 -42.24 21.89
CA ASN A 37 8.51 -42.26 23.01
C ASN A 37 7.07 -42.63 22.58
N GLY A 38 6.93 -43.57 21.64
CA GLY A 38 5.64 -44.02 21.11
C GLY A 38 4.96 -43.09 20.11
N GLN A 39 5.59 -41.95 19.76
CA GLN A 39 5.10 -41.00 18.76
C GLN A 39 5.92 -41.11 17.46
N PRO A 40 5.27 -41.17 16.28
CA PRO A 40 5.97 -41.20 14.99
C PRO A 40 6.40 -39.79 14.52
N PHE A 41 7.60 -39.69 13.94
CA PHE A 41 8.19 -38.45 13.39
C PHE A 41 8.77 -38.70 11.99
N TYR A 42 8.70 -37.70 11.10
CA TYR A 42 9.57 -37.62 9.93
C TYR A 42 10.90 -36.99 10.33
N LYS A 43 12.00 -37.60 9.90
CA LYS A 43 13.34 -37.00 9.98
C LYS A 43 13.53 -36.09 8.77
N TYR A 44 13.49 -34.77 8.98
CA TYR A 44 13.59 -33.78 7.91
C TYR A 44 14.88 -32.99 7.98
N LYS A 45 15.61 -32.88 6.87
CA LYS A 45 16.85 -32.10 6.77
C LYS A 45 16.58 -30.75 6.12
N VAL A 46 16.76 -29.68 6.89
CA VAL A 46 16.49 -28.29 6.50
C VAL A 46 17.33 -27.88 5.28
N LYS A 47 16.68 -27.28 4.29
CA LYS A 47 17.31 -26.78 3.06
C LYS A 47 17.82 -25.34 3.25
N SER A 48 18.73 -24.91 2.37
CA SER A 48 19.25 -23.54 2.40
C SER A 48 18.12 -22.51 2.24
N GLY A 49 18.02 -21.57 3.18
CA GLY A 49 16.99 -20.51 3.19
C GLY A 49 15.60 -20.93 3.69
N GLU A 50 15.42 -22.18 4.15
CA GLU A 50 14.13 -22.69 4.61
C GLU A 50 13.84 -22.31 6.08
N GLY A 51 12.64 -21.79 6.35
CA GLY A 51 12.19 -21.37 7.68
C GLY A 51 11.13 -22.30 8.28
N LEU A 52 11.00 -22.31 9.62
CA LEU A 52 10.06 -23.16 10.37
C LEU A 52 8.61 -23.08 9.85
N LEU A 53 8.16 -21.91 9.40
CA LEU A 53 6.81 -21.71 8.86
C LEU A 53 6.58 -22.45 7.53
N ALA A 54 7.62 -22.60 6.69
CA ALA A 54 7.53 -23.37 5.44
C ALA A 54 7.48 -24.88 5.72
N ILE A 55 8.27 -25.34 6.69
CA ILE A 55 8.30 -26.74 7.15
C ILE A 55 6.96 -27.11 7.80
N SER A 56 6.45 -26.27 8.70
CA SER A 56 5.11 -26.36 9.30
C SER A 56 4.01 -26.61 8.25
N ARG A 57 3.98 -25.81 7.19
CA ARG A 57 3.02 -25.95 6.08
C ARG A 57 3.23 -27.23 5.27
N THR A 58 4.48 -27.63 5.04
CA THR A 58 4.84 -28.82 4.26
C THR A 58 4.37 -30.11 4.93
N PHE A 59 4.40 -30.16 6.27
CA PHE A 59 4.05 -31.34 7.05
C PHE A 59 2.68 -31.28 7.75
N ASN A 60 1.93 -30.19 7.54
CA ASN A 60 0.64 -29.93 8.19
C ASN A 60 0.70 -30.02 9.73
N VAL A 61 1.73 -29.42 10.33
CA VAL A 61 1.92 -29.27 11.78
C VAL A 61 2.17 -27.81 12.12
N THR A 62 1.94 -27.39 13.36
CA THR A 62 2.23 -26.03 13.83
C THR A 62 3.73 -25.82 14.04
N VAL A 63 4.16 -24.54 14.03
CA VAL A 63 5.54 -24.18 14.39
C VAL A 63 5.86 -24.57 15.84
N ASP A 64 4.90 -24.42 16.75
CA ASP A 64 5.06 -24.77 18.16
C ASP A 64 5.21 -26.29 18.37
N GLU A 65 4.47 -27.12 17.62
CA GLU A 65 4.67 -28.58 17.61
C GLU A 65 6.07 -28.95 17.09
N ILE A 66 6.59 -28.27 16.07
CA ILE A 66 7.98 -28.50 15.61
C ILE A 66 8.97 -28.07 16.69
N LEU A 67 8.82 -26.88 17.28
CA LEU A 67 9.74 -26.36 18.30
C LEU A 67 9.75 -27.21 19.57
N LYS A 68 8.60 -27.73 19.99
CA LYS A 68 8.47 -28.64 21.15
C LYS A 68 9.34 -29.89 21.03
N HIS A 69 9.51 -30.42 19.82
CA HIS A 69 10.35 -31.58 19.55
C HIS A 69 11.74 -31.23 19.02
N ASN A 70 12.01 -29.94 18.75
CA ASN A 70 13.30 -29.43 18.27
C ASN A 70 13.69 -28.12 18.97
N PRO A 71 13.96 -28.12 20.30
CA PRO A 71 14.13 -26.88 21.06
C PRO A 71 15.26 -25.97 20.54
N THR A 72 16.31 -26.55 19.97
CA THR A 72 17.45 -25.83 19.37
C THR A 72 17.10 -25.04 18.10
N ALA A 73 15.94 -25.30 17.47
CA ALA A 73 15.44 -24.52 16.34
C ALA A 73 14.82 -23.18 16.74
N GLY A 74 14.53 -22.96 18.04
CA GLY A 74 13.98 -21.70 18.56
C GLY A 74 14.89 -20.48 18.36
N SER A 75 16.20 -20.70 18.20
CA SER A 75 17.19 -19.67 17.90
C SER A 75 17.43 -19.46 16.39
N GLY A 76 16.59 -20.04 15.54
CA GLY A 76 16.73 -20.04 14.08
C GLY A 76 17.26 -21.38 13.53
N LEU A 77 16.95 -21.65 12.26
CA LEU A 77 17.36 -22.88 11.57
C LEU A 77 18.72 -22.73 10.86
N LYS A 78 19.53 -23.79 10.92
CA LYS A 78 20.79 -23.91 10.17
C LYS A 78 20.58 -24.79 8.93
N ASN A 79 21.24 -24.43 7.82
CA ASN A 79 21.26 -25.28 6.61
C ASN A 79 21.81 -26.68 6.97
N GLY A 80 21.08 -27.73 6.57
CA GLY A 80 21.43 -29.11 6.86
C GLY A 80 21.12 -29.59 8.28
N GLN A 81 20.49 -28.76 9.12
CA GLN A 81 19.98 -29.17 10.43
C GLN A 81 18.90 -30.24 10.26
N GLU A 82 18.93 -31.29 11.08
CA GLU A 82 17.87 -32.30 11.12
C GLU A 82 16.81 -31.88 12.14
N LEU A 83 15.54 -32.06 11.77
CA LEU A 83 14.36 -31.81 12.59
C LEU A 83 13.49 -33.06 12.66
N LEU A 84 12.90 -33.30 13.84
CA LEU A 84 11.87 -34.29 14.08
C LEU A 84 10.50 -33.65 13.89
N ILE A 85 9.81 -33.98 12.80
CA ILE A 85 8.50 -33.39 12.48
C ILE A 85 7.39 -34.40 12.82
N PRO A 86 6.45 -34.09 13.73
CA PRO A 86 5.41 -35.05 14.14
C PRO A 86 4.60 -35.59 12.95
N VAL A 87 4.43 -36.91 12.88
CA VAL A 87 3.56 -37.54 11.89
C VAL A 87 2.14 -37.55 12.43
N ARG A 88 1.24 -36.79 11.80
CA ARG A 88 -0.21 -36.94 12.01
C ARG A 88 -0.69 -38.14 11.20
N GLU A 89 -1.01 -39.24 11.87
CA GLU A 89 -1.69 -40.36 11.23
C GLU A 89 -3.16 -39.99 10.91
N GLY A 90 -3.65 -40.44 9.76
CA GLY A 90 -4.95 -40.03 9.23
C GLY A 90 -4.87 -38.96 8.14
N LEU A 91 -4.13 -39.24 7.06
CA LEU A 91 -4.34 -38.74 5.68
C LEU A 91 -3.28 -39.34 4.74
N THR A 92 -3.45 -40.62 4.38
CA THR A 92 -2.74 -41.21 3.23
C THR A 92 -3.67 -41.24 2.02
N ALA A 93 -3.12 -41.01 0.83
CA ALA A 93 -3.90 -40.91 -0.40
C ALA A 93 -4.47 -42.27 -0.87
N SER A 94 -5.65 -42.17 -1.50
CA SER A 94 -6.29 -43.12 -2.44
C SER A 94 -7.22 -44.23 -1.91
N THR A 95 -8.42 -44.21 -2.50
CA THR A 95 -9.33 -45.33 -2.83
C THR A 95 -9.92 -46.20 -1.72
N VAL A 96 -11.11 -45.80 -1.20
CA VAL A 96 -12.32 -46.68 -1.16
C VAL A 96 -13.57 -45.82 -1.42
N SER A 97 -14.51 -46.33 -2.21
CA SER A 97 -15.79 -45.70 -2.54
C SER A 97 -16.74 -45.65 -1.34
N ALA A 98 -17.43 -44.52 -1.14
CA ALA A 98 -18.60 -44.42 -0.25
C ALA A 98 -19.91 -44.70 -1.01
N PRO A 99 -20.99 -45.17 -0.37
CA PRO A 99 -22.20 -45.63 -1.07
C PRO A 99 -22.99 -44.51 -1.75
N LEU A 100 -23.64 -44.87 -2.85
CA LEU A 100 -24.57 -43.99 -3.57
C LEU A 100 -25.87 -43.79 -2.79
N THR A 101 -26.11 -42.56 -2.32
CA THR A 101 -27.46 -41.98 -2.28
C THR A 101 -27.48 -40.74 -3.15
N GLN A 102 -28.26 -40.81 -4.24
CA GLN A 102 -28.29 -39.77 -5.27
C GLN A 102 -29.15 -38.58 -4.84
N SER A 103 -28.53 -37.42 -4.67
CA SER A 103 -29.01 -36.18 -5.29
C SER A 103 -27.80 -35.27 -5.52
N GLY A 104 -27.50 -34.99 -6.78
CA GLY A 104 -26.22 -34.41 -7.17
C GLY A 104 -26.27 -32.90 -7.27
N GLN A 105 -25.46 -32.22 -6.46
CA GLN A 105 -24.75 -30.99 -6.82
C GLN A 105 -23.58 -30.80 -5.85
N GLN A 106 -22.36 -31.11 -6.30
CA GLN A 106 -21.17 -30.56 -5.64
C GLN A 106 -21.17 -29.05 -5.86
N PRO A 107 -20.87 -28.21 -4.85
CA PRO A 107 -20.76 -26.78 -5.04
C PRO A 107 -19.55 -26.40 -5.93
N PRO A 108 -19.73 -25.77 -7.11
CA PRO A 108 -18.70 -25.13 -7.90
C PRO A 108 -17.59 -24.44 -7.14
N LEU A 109 -16.41 -25.04 -7.32
CA LEU A 109 -15.13 -24.35 -7.26
C LEU A 109 -15.12 -23.19 -8.27
N ASP A 110 -15.42 -21.98 -7.81
CA ASP A 110 -15.12 -20.75 -8.55
C ASP A 110 -13.59 -20.67 -8.75
N GLN A 111 -13.20 -20.64 -10.01
CA GLN A 111 -11.88 -21.06 -10.50
C GLN A 111 -10.81 -19.96 -10.38
N ASN A 112 -11.18 -18.73 -10.01
CA ASN A 112 -10.31 -17.58 -10.18
C ASN A 112 -9.33 -17.36 -9.00
N HIS A 113 -8.20 -18.05 -9.06
CA HIS A 113 -7.14 -18.03 -8.03
C HIS A 113 -6.23 -16.79 -8.08
N THR A 114 -6.45 -15.88 -9.04
CA THR A 114 -5.68 -14.65 -9.23
C THR A 114 -6.59 -13.49 -9.63
N PHE A 115 -6.08 -12.26 -9.53
CA PHE A 115 -6.70 -11.05 -10.06
C PHE A 115 -5.60 -10.09 -10.57
N ARG A 116 -5.97 -8.96 -11.17
CA ARG A 116 -5.00 -7.95 -11.65
C ARG A 116 -4.94 -6.75 -10.71
N HIS A 117 -3.74 -6.31 -10.36
CA HIS A 117 -3.52 -5.08 -9.60
C HIS A 117 -2.75 -4.08 -10.47
N THR A 118 -3.25 -2.85 -10.57
CA THR A 118 -2.54 -1.74 -11.21
C THR A 118 -1.77 -0.96 -10.16
N ILE A 119 -0.44 -1.00 -10.24
CA ILE A 119 0.46 -0.42 -9.25
C ILE A 119 0.27 1.09 -9.14
N ALA A 120 -0.06 1.55 -7.95
CA ALA A 120 -0.20 2.95 -7.61
C ALA A 120 1.14 3.56 -7.17
N ARG A 121 1.21 4.88 -7.20
CA ARG A 121 2.41 5.64 -6.87
C ARG A 121 2.83 5.43 -5.40
N GLY A 122 4.07 4.98 -5.18
CA GLY A 122 4.63 4.74 -3.85
C GLY A 122 4.37 3.35 -3.27
N GLU A 123 3.63 2.48 -3.98
CA GLU A 123 3.50 1.08 -3.61
C GLU A 123 4.82 0.30 -3.80
N THR A 124 4.95 -0.81 -3.08
CA THR A 124 6.04 -1.78 -3.20
C THR A 124 5.45 -3.20 -3.25
N LEU A 125 6.19 -4.17 -3.79
CA LEU A 125 5.72 -5.58 -3.78
C LEU A 125 5.42 -6.09 -2.38
N TYR A 126 6.20 -5.67 -1.38
CA TYR A 126 5.94 -5.98 0.02
C TYR A 126 4.60 -5.39 0.50
N GLY A 127 4.35 -4.10 0.21
CA GLY A 127 3.09 -3.46 0.58
C GLY A 127 1.87 -4.08 -0.12
N ILE A 128 2.01 -4.44 -1.39
CA ILE A 128 0.97 -5.14 -2.16
C ILE A 128 0.72 -6.55 -1.58
N ALA A 129 1.78 -7.29 -1.23
CA ALA A 129 1.66 -8.60 -0.62
C ALA A 129 0.95 -8.55 0.75
N GLN A 130 1.27 -7.56 1.59
CA GLN A 130 0.61 -7.31 2.87
C GLN A 130 -0.86 -6.88 2.69
N MET A 131 -1.15 -6.01 1.72
CA MET A 131 -2.51 -5.57 1.39
C MET A 131 -3.43 -6.72 0.98
N TYR A 132 -2.90 -7.71 0.25
CA TYR A 132 -3.67 -8.85 -0.26
C TYR A 132 -3.49 -10.17 0.51
N ASN A 133 -2.74 -10.15 1.63
CA ASN A 133 -2.41 -11.34 2.42
C ASN A 133 -1.81 -12.49 1.58
N THR A 134 -0.81 -12.16 0.76
CA THR A 134 0.01 -13.08 -0.03
C THR A 134 1.50 -12.80 0.24
N SER A 135 2.40 -13.35 -0.56
CA SER A 135 3.85 -13.14 -0.46
C SER A 135 4.44 -12.54 -1.74
N VAL A 136 5.57 -11.84 -1.60
CA VAL A 136 6.30 -11.25 -2.73
C VAL A 136 6.69 -12.34 -3.74
N ASP A 137 7.16 -13.50 -3.26
CA ASP A 137 7.50 -14.65 -4.10
C ASP A 137 6.30 -15.18 -4.89
N GLU A 138 5.10 -15.24 -4.29
CA GLU A 138 3.88 -15.64 -4.98
C GLU A 138 3.50 -14.65 -6.08
N ILE A 139 3.63 -13.33 -5.84
CA ILE A 139 3.42 -12.30 -6.86
C ILE A 139 4.45 -12.46 -7.98
N ILE A 140 5.75 -12.57 -7.67
CA ILE A 140 6.81 -12.70 -8.68
C ILE A 140 6.61 -13.98 -9.52
N ARG A 141 6.27 -15.12 -8.90
CA ARG A 141 5.99 -16.38 -9.63
C ARG A 141 4.80 -16.27 -10.59
N ASN A 142 3.82 -15.41 -10.32
CA ASN A 142 2.68 -15.16 -11.21
C ASN A 142 2.96 -14.10 -12.30
N ASN A 143 4.15 -13.48 -12.30
CA ASN A 143 4.51 -12.42 -13.25
C ASN A 143 5.92 -12.66 -13.83
N SER A 144 6.01 -13.52 -14.84
CA SER A 144 7.26 -13.78 -15.56
C SER A 144 7.91 -12.48 -16.06
N GLY A 145 9.13 -12.19 -15.61
CA GLY A 145 9.88 -10.98 -15.94
C GLY A 145 9.66 -9.79 -15.00
N LEU A 146 8.85 -9.92 -13.95
CA LEU A 146 8.73 -8.91 -12.89
C LEU A 146 10.01 -8.85 -12.05
N THR A 147 10.60 -7.67 -11.95
CA THR A 147 11.70 -7.37 -11.02
C THR A 147 11.16 -6.72 -9.75
N GLU A 148 11.96 -6.69 -8.67
CA GLU A 148 11.60 -5.97 -7.44
C GLU A 148 11.32 -4.49 -7.65
N ASN A 149 11.98 -3.87 -8.65
CA ASN A 149 11.68 -2.52 -9.12
C ASN A 149 10.41 -2.53 -9.97
N ILE A 150 9.29 -2.16 -9.34
CA ILE A 150 7.99 -2.01 -9.99
C ILE A 150 7.72 -0.56 -10.44
N ALA A 151 6.91 -0.38 -11.47
CA ALA A 151 6.57 0.93 -12.01
C ALA A 151 5.10 1.34 -11.75
N GLU A 152 4.87 2.63 -11.49
CA GLU A 152 3.52 3.20 -11.46
C GLU A 152 2.77 2.92 -12.77
N GLY A 153 1.52 2.46 -12.67
CA GLY A 153 0.69 2.05 -13.81
C GLY A 153 0.98 0.66 -14.36
N GLN A 154 2.03 -0.03 -13.90
CA GLN A 154 2.28 -1.42 -14.27
C GLN A 154 1.18 -2.33 -13.72
N VAL A 155 0.67 -3.24 -14.55
CA VAL A 155 -0.34 -4.23 -14.14
C VAL A 155 0.37 -5.54 -13.81
N ILE A 156 0.13 -6.06 -12.60
CA ILE A 156 0.62 -7.35 -12.13
C ILE A 156 -0.53 -8.30 -11.81
N VAL A 157 -0.30 -9.60 -11.96
CA VAL A 157 -1.19 -10.67 -11.53
C VAL A 157 -0.90 -10.98 -10.07
N VAL A 158 -1.88 -10.78 -9.18
CA VAL A 158 -1.74 -11.07 -7.75
C VAL A 158 -2.53 -12.35 -7.45
N PRO A 159 -1.92 -13.37 -6.83
CA PRO A 159 -2.65 -14.55 -6.39
C PRO A 159 -3.50 -14.23 -5.15
N GLN A 160 -4.70 -14.82 -5.10
CA GLN A 160 -5.61 -14.72 -3.96
C GLN A 160 -5.89 -16.10 -3.37
N GLN A 161 -5.66 -16.24 -2.07
CA GLN A 161 -5.98 -17.48 -1.34
C GLN A 161 -7.35 -17.35 -0.69
N ARG A 162 -8.26 -18.29 -0.99
CA ARG A 162 -9.54 -18.42 -0.26
C ARG A 162 -9.28 -19.04 1.11
N SER A 163 -9.05 -18.20 2.11
CA SER A 163 -9.17 -18.64 3.50
C SER A 163 -10.65 -18.59 3.89
N LEU A 164 -11.35 -19.72 3.89
CA LEU A 164 -12.68 -19.84 4.48
C LEU A 164 -12.55 -19.79 6.01
N SER A 165 -12.44 -18.59 6.56
CA SER A 165 -12.36 -18.38 7.99
C SER A 165 -13.75 -18.16 8.57
N SER A 166 -14.02 -18.75 9.73
CA SER A 166 -15.17 -18.40 10.58
C SER A 166 -14.93 -17.14 11.43
N THR A 167 -13.71 -16.59 11.42
CA THR A 167 -13.27 -15.48 12.27
C THR A 167 -12.63 -14.31 11.52
N ARG A 168 -12.56 -14.37 10.18
CA ARG A 168 -12.03 -13.29 9.33
C ARG A 168 -13.03 -12.95 8.21
N GLU A 169 -12.92 -11.72 7.73
CA GLU A 169 -13.70 -11.24 6.58
C GLU A 169 -13.30 -12.00 5.30
N ASN A 170 -14.27 -12.63 4.66
CA ASN A 170 -14.06 -13.48 3.49
C ASN A 170 -14.29 -12.65 2.20
N TYR A 171 -13.20 -12.16 1.60
CA TYR A 171 -13.21 -11.37 0.35
C TYR A 171 -12.51 -12.09 -0.80
N ARG A 172 -13.03 -11.91 -2.00
CA ARG A 172 -12.29 -12.02 -3.26
C ARG A 172 -11.99 -10.61 -3.78
N TYR A 173 -10.97 -10.47 -4.62
CA TYR A 173 -10.59 -9.17 -5.19
C TYR A 173 -11.01 -9.08 -6.66
N HIS A 174 -11.54 -7.92 -7.05
CA HIS A 174 -11.97 -7.62 -8.42
C HIS A 174 -11.30 -6.36 -8.93
N THR A 175 -10.84 -6.39 -10.19
CA THR A 175 -10.24 -5.26 -10.89
C THR A 175 -11.31 -4.59 -11.74
N ILE A 176 -11.64 -3.32 -11.48
CA ILE A 176 -12.69 -2.61 -12.23
C ILE A 176 -12.29 -2.53 -13.72
N LEU A 177 -13.14 -3.08 -14.58
CA LEU A 177 -12.95 -3.15 -16.02
C LEU A 177 -13.63 -1.95 -16.73
N PRO A 178 -13.26 -1.65 -17.99
CA PRO A 178 -13.91 -0.59 -18.75
C PRO A 178 -15.43 -0.79 -18.85
N LYS A 179 -16.17 0.27 -18.55
CA LYS A 179 -17.65 0.35 -18.55
C LYS A 179 -18.36 -0.42 -17.43
N GLU A 180 -17.65 -0.98 -16.46
CA GLU A 180 -18.31 -1.50 -15.26
C GLU A 180 -18.87 -0.37 -14.38
N THR A 181 -19.97 -0.67 -13.70
CA THR A 181 -20.64 0.20 -12.72
C THR A 181 -20.81 -0.55 -11.40
N LEU A 182 -21.12 0.15 -10.31
CA LEU A 182 -21.32 -0.53 -9.01
C LEU A 182 -22.44 -1.58 -9.13
N TYR A 183 -23.49 -1.26 -9.90
CA TYR A 183 -24.58 -2.17 -10.21
C TYR A 183 -24.12 -3.37 -11.04
N SER A 184 -23.38 -3.18 -12.14
CA SER A 184 -22.96 -4.31 -12.97
C SER A 184 -22.06 -5.27 -12.18
N VAL A 185 -21.18 -4.75 -11.34
CA VAL A 185 -20.28 -5.55 -10.49
C VAL A 185 -21.05 -6.26 -9.37
N SER A 186 -21.99 -5.58 -8.68
CA SER A 186 -22.80 -6.26 -7.66
C SER A 186 -23.65 -7.38 -8.28
N ARG A 187 -24.20 -7.16 -9.48
CA ARG A 187 -24.95 -8.16 -10.24
C ARG A 187 -24.09 -9.34 -10.70
N THR A 188 -22.86 -9.10 -11.18
CA THR A 188 -21.89 -10.16 -11.53
C THR A 188 -21.60 -11.09 -10.35
N TYR A 189 -21.60 -10.56 -9.12
CA TYR A 189 -21.32 -11.31 -7.90
C TYR A 189 -22.55 -11.72 -7.08
N SER A 190 -23.77 -11.48 -7.58
CA SER A 190 -25.04 -11.72 -6.88
C SER A 190 -25.17 -11.00 -5.53
N LEU A 191 -24.48 -9.87 -5.37
CA LEU A 191 -24.47 -9.03 -4.17
C LEU A 191 -25.42 -7.83 -4.31
N LYS A 192 -25.80 -7.25 -3.17
CA LYS A 192 -26.36 -5.91 -3.14
C LYS A 192 -25.24 -4.88 -3.36
N PRO A 193 -25.50 -3.74 -4.02
CA PRO A 193 -24.54 -2.64 -4.13
C PRO A 193 -24.01 -2.17 -2.76
N GLU A 194 -24.84 -2.19 -1.73
CA GLU A 194 -24.51 -1.85 -0.35
C GLU A 194 -23.46 -2.80 0.25
N ASP A 195 -23.47 -4.09 -0.09
CA ASP A 195 -22.50 -5.07 0.41
C ASP A 195 -21.08 -4.76 -0.13
N LEU A 196 -20.99 -4.28 -1.37
CA LEU A 196 -19.73 -3.81 -1.96
C LEU A 196 -19.24 -2.50 -1.32
N ILE A 197 -20.14 -1.56 -1.02
CA ILE A 197 -19.79 -0.32 -0.31
C ILE A 197 -19.32 -0.61 1.11
N ALA A 198 -19.99 -1.52 1.83
CA ALA A 198 -19.59 -1.93 3.18
C ALA A 198 -18.21 -2.62 3.20
N ALA A 199 -17.90 -3.46 2.20
CA ALA A 199 -16.59 -4.09 2.05
C ALA A 199 -15.47 -3.11 1.64
N ASN A 200 -15.83 -1.91 1.14
CA ASN A 200 -14.92 -0.91 0.62
C ASN A 200 -15.38 0.50 1.04
N THR A 201 -15.24 0.83 2.32
CA THR A 201 -15.69 2.12 2.88
C THR A 201 -15.00 3.35 2.28
N GLY A 202 -13.97 3.17 1.47
CA GLY A 202 -13.33 4.20 0.65
C GLY A 202 -13.89 4.35 -0.77
N LEU A 203 -14.93 3.61 -1.16
CA LEU A 203 -15.56 3.73 -2.47
C LEU A 203 -16.32 5.05 -2.63
N SER A 204 -16.06 5.69 -3.76
CA SER A 204 -16.70 6.92 -4.24
C SER A 204 -16.62 6.97 -5.76
N VAL A 205 -17.19 7.99 -6.38
CA VAL A 205 -17.03 8.27 -7.83
C VAL A 205 -15.55 8.44 -8.23
N GLU A 206 -14.73 8.96 -7.31
CA GLU A 206 -13.31 9.24 -7.54
C GLU A 206 -12.43 7.97 -7.43
N THR A 207 -12.89 6.95 -6.68
CA THR A 207 -12.12 5.74 -6.37
C THR A 207 -12.66 4.46 -7.03
N PHE A 208 -13.91 4.47 -7.48
CA PHE A 208 -14.47 3.49 -8.43
C PHE A 208 -14.04 3.86 -9.87
N GLN A 209 -12.79 3.54 -10.21
CA GLN A 209 -12.17 3.88 -11.50
C GLN A 209 -11.55 2.65 -12.16
N ILE A 210 -11.47 2.65 -13.50
CA ILE A 210 -10.90 1.53 -14.28
C ILE A 210 -9.48 1.21 -13.79
N GLY A 211 -9.19 -0.08 -13.61
CA GLY A 211 -7.91 -0.58 -13.11
C GLY A 211 -7.74 -0.52 -11.58
N LYS A 212 -8.67 0.09 -10.83
CA LYS A 212 -8.67 0.01 -9.37
C LYS A 212 -9.23 -1.33 -8.90
N THR A 213 -8.68 -1.83 -7.80
CA THR A 213 -9.15 -3.06 -7.15
C THR A 213 -10.22 -2.74 -6.11
N ILE A 214 -11.22 -3.62 -5.96
CA ILE A 214 -12.17 -3.64 -4.85
C ILE A 214 -12.20 -5.01 -4.18
N ARG A 215 -12.56 -5.03 -2.89
CA ARG A 215 -13.00 -6.23 -2.18
C ARG A 215 -14.43 -6.58 -2.60
N VAL A 216 -14.70 -7.87 -2.73
CA VAL A 216 -16.02 -8.42 -3.02
C VAL A 216 -16.29 -9.48 -1.95
N PRO A 217 -17.25 -9.26 -1.03
CA PRO A 217 -17.57 -10.24 -0.01
C PRO A 217 -18.13 -11.52 -0.64
N PHE A 218 -17.96 -12.64 0.06
CA PHE A 218 -18.67 -13.87 -0.26
C PHE A 218 -19.15 -14.57 1.01
N TYR A 219 -20.41 -15.00 1.00
CA TYR A 219 -21.08 -15.64 2.12
C TYR A 219 -21.14 -17.16 1.88
N GLN A 220 -20.89 -17.96 2.92
CA GLN A 220 -20.74 -19.43 2.82
C GLN A 220 -21.98 -20.19 2.28
N MET A 221 -23.13 -19.53 2.10
CA MET A 221 -24.37 -20.14 1.61
C MET A 221 -24.68 -19.90 0.12
N GLN A 222 -23.76 -19.30 -0.65
CA GLN A 222 -23.83 -19.28 -2.12
C GLN A 222 -22.49 -19.67 -2.73
N ALA A 223 -22.25 -20.98 -2.80
CA ALA A 223 -21.50 -21.54 -3.91
C ALA A 223 -22.38 -21.53 -5.18
N ASP A 224 -21.81 -21.91 -6.33
CA ASP A 224 -22.48 -21.96 -7.63
C ASP A 224 -22.77 -20.62 -8.31
N PHE A 225 -21.73 -19.90 -8.75
CA PHE A 225 -21.89 -18.94 -9.86
C PHE A 225 -20.73 -19.00 -10.87
N ILE A 226 -21.09 -19.23 -12.13
CA ILE A 226 -20.23 -19.11 -13.32
C ILE A 226 -20.11 -17.61 -13.66
N PRO A 227 -18.93 -17.11 -14.08
CA PRO A 227 -18.78 -15.74 -14.57
C PRO A 227 -19.81 -15.36 -15.63
N TYR A 228 -20.23 -14.08 -15.60
CA TYR A 228 -21.38 -13.55 -16.37
C TYR A 228 -21.33 -13.78 -17.89
N GLU A 229 -20.16 -14.06 -18.46
CA GLU A 229 -19.97 -14.36 -19.89
C GLU A 229 -20.77 -15.59 -20.41
N GLN A 230 -21.37 -16.39 -19.53
CA GLN A 230 -22.12 -17.61 -19.90
C GLN A 230 -23.63 -17.61 -19.56
N GLN A 231 -24.22 -16.52 -19.09
CA GLN A 231 -25.65 -16.50 -18.72
C GLN A 231 -26.58 -16.17 -19.91
N THR A 232 -27.49 -17.10 -20.22
CA THR A 232 -28.53 -16.94 -21.25
C THR A 232 -29.94 -17.00 -20.66
N GLN A 233 -30.88 -16.26 -21.26
CA GLN A 233 -32.30 -16.32 -20.95
C GLN A 233 -33.09 -16.78 -22.17
N ASN A 234 -34.04 -17.68 -21.97
CA ASN A 234 -34.94 -18.13 -23.01
C ASN A 234 -36.04 -17.09 -23.30
N VAL A 235 -36.06 -16.55 -24.52
CA VAL A 235 -37.08 -15.61 -25.01
C VAL A 235 -37.91 -16.28 -26.10
N THR A 236 -39.24 -16.24 -25.99
CA THR A 236 -40.13 -16.74 -27.03
C THR A 236 -40.23 -15.73 -28.19
N HIS A 237 -39.76 -16.12 -29.36
CA HIS A 237 -39.86 -15.37 -30.61
C HIS A 237 -40.89 -16.00 -31.54
N LYS A 238 -41.86 -15.21 -32.01
CA LYS A 238 -42.88 -15.65 -32.96
C LYS A 238 -42.48 -15.32 -34.40
N VAL A 239 -42.24 -16.36 -35.18
CA VAL A 239 -41.69 -16.31 -36.55
C VAL A 239 -42.66 -15.62 -37.49
N LYS A 240 -42.22 -14.55 -38.13
CA LYS A 240 -42.97 -13.77 -39.12
C LYS A 240 -42.83 -14.36 -40.53
N ARG A 241 -43.67 -13.90 -41.45
CA ARG A 241 -43.62 -14.31 -42.86
C ARG A 241 -42.31 -13.86 -43.49
N GLY A 242 -41.46 -14.80 -43.89
CA GLY A 242 -40.18 -14.53 -44.56
C GLY A 242 -38.95 -14.50 -43.64
N GLU A 243 -39.09 -14.68 -42.33
CA GLU A 243 -37.94 -14.86 -41.44
C GLU A 243 -37.29 -16.24 -41.62
N THR A 244 -35.98 -16.30 -41.42
CA THR A 244 -35.14 -17.51 -41.43
C THR A 244 -34.47 -17.68 -40.07
N LEU A 245 -33.99 -18.89 -39.74
CA LEU A 245 -33.19 -19.08 -38.53
C LEU A 245 -31.95 -18.18 -38.49
N TYR A 246 -31.35 -17.90 -39.65
CA TYR A 246 -30.24 -16.95 -39.78
C TYR A 246 -30.65 -15.50 -39.45
N SER A 247 -31.76 -14.98 -39.99
CA SER A 247 -32.21 -13.63 -39.67
C SER A 247 -32.63 -13.47 -38.21
N ILE A 248 -33.19 -14.52 -37.60
CA ILE A 248 -33.53 -14.55 -36.17
C ILE A 248 -32.25 -14.60 -35.32
N SER A 249 -31.29 -15.47 -35.66
CA SER A 249 -29.96 -15.52 -35.05
C SER A 249 -29.26 -14.15 -35.03
N GLN A 250 -29.27 -13.42 -36.15
CA GLN A 250 -28.71 -12.06 -36.25
C GLN A 250 -29.48 -11.02 -35.42
N ALA A 251 -30.81 -11.09 -35.34
CA ALA A 251 -31.62 -10.14 -34.55
C ALA A 251 -31.38 -10.24 -33.03
N TYR A 252 -31.03 -11.44 -32.55
CA TYR A 252 -30.86 -11.75 -31.13
C TYR A 252 -29.40 -11.91 -30.68
N ASP A 253 -28.42 -11.84 -31.59
CA ASP A 253 -26.99 -12.09 -31.33
C ASP A 253 -26.71 -13.47 -30.68
N VAL A 254 -27.34 -14.51 -31.26
CA VAL A 254 -27.18 -15.91 -30.83
C VAL A 254 -26.82 -16.81 -32.02
N PRO A 255 -26.02 -17.88 -31.86
CA PRO A 255 -25.77 -18.84 -32.93
C PRO A 255 -27.05 -19.56 -33.37
N VAL A 256 -27.23 -19.81 -34.67
CA VAL A 256 -28.35 -20.60 -35.22
C VAL A 256 -28.51 -21.95 -34.50
N GLU A 257 -27.39 -22.65 -34.30
CA GLU A 257 -27.31 -23.94 -33.58
C GLU A 257 -27.91 -23.88 -32.16
N SER A 258 -27.84 -22.73 -31.49
CA SER A 258 -28.43 -22.56 -30.15
C SER A 258 -29.96 -22.47 -30.19
N ILE A 259 -30.52 -21.87 -31.25
CA ILE A 259 -31.96 -21.83 -31.50
C ILE A 259 -32.44 -23.23 -31.89
N GLU A 260 -31.68 -23.96 -32.71
CA GLU A 260 -32.01 -25.33 -33.12
C GLU A 260 -32.04 -26.29 -31.92
N LYS A 261 -31.01 -26.26 -31.07
CA LYS A 261 -30.96 -27.05 -29.83
C LYS A 261 -32.09 -26.72 -28.85
N ALA A 262 -32.48 -25.44 -28.74
CA ALA A 262 -33.59 -25.01 -27.89
C ALA A 262 -34.97 -25.38 -28.45
N ASN A 263 -35.09 -25.75 -29.73
CA ASN A 263 -36.36 -26.02 -30.40
C ASN A 263 -36.33 -27.32 -31.23
N PRO A 264 -36.43 -28.50 -30.59
CA PRO A 264 -36.52 -29.79 -31.30
C PRO A 264 -37.66 -29.86 -32.33
N ILE A 265 -38.69 -29.03 -32.17
CA ILE A 265 -39.79 -28.84 -33.13
C ILE A 265 -39.34 -28.37 -34.53
N LEU A 266 -38.13 -27.80 -34.67
CA LEU A 266 -37.57 -27.36 -35.96
C LEU A 266 -37.21 -28.50 -36.92
N VAL A 267 -37.21 -29.77 -36.46
CA VAL A 267 -37.08 -30.95 -37.33
C VAL A 267 -38.17 -31.00 -38.41
N ALA A 268 -39.34 -30.40 -38.16
CA ALA A 268 -40.43 -30.28 -39.14
C ALA A 268 -40.34 -29.03 -40.06
N GLY A 269 -39.21 -28.31 -40.02
CA GLY A 269 -38.97 -27.07 -40.74
C GLY A 269 -39.57 -25.82 -40.08
N LEU A 270 -38.95 -24.67 -40.34
CA LEU A 270 -39.41 -23.37 -39.84
C LEU A 270 -40.71 -22.93 -40.53
N LYS A 271 -41.72 -22.52 -39.74
CA LYS A 271 -43.03 -22.07 -40.26
C LYS A 271 -43.43 -20.70 -39.71
N THR A 272 -44.19 -19.93 -40.48
CA THR A 272 -44.77 -18.66 -40.01
C THR A 272 -45.74 -18.90 -38.84
N ASN A 273 -45.78 -17.97 -37.88
CA ASN A 273 -46.48 -18.04 -36.59
C ASN A 273 -46.00 -19.12 -35.62
N MET A 274 -44.95 -19.88 -35.96
CA MET A 274 -44.27 -20.78 -35.03
C MET A 274 -43.60 -19.97 -33.92
N GLU A 275 -43.64 -20.49 -32.69
CA GLU A 275 -42.98 -19.86 -31.54
C GLU A 275 -41.70 -20.64 -31.24
N LEU A 276 -40.57 -19.91 -31.20
CA LEU A 276 -39.23 -20.45 -30.96
C LEU A 276 -38.65 -19.90 -29.67
N ILE A 277 -38.03 -20.76 -28.89
CA ILE A 277 -37.22 -20.43 -27.72
C ILE A 277 -35.84 -19.96 -28.20
N VAL A 278 -35.52 -18.69 -28.00
CA VAL A 278 -34.23 -18.09 -28.37
C VAL A 278 -33.41 -17.85 -27.10
N PRO A 279 -32.27 -18.53 -26.91
CA PRO A 279 -31.45 -18.40 -25.69
C PRO A 279 -30.55 -17.17 -25.75
N VAL A 280 -31.11 -15.98 -25.54
CA VAL A 280 -30.40 -14.70 -25.65
C VAL A 280 -29.36 -14.56 -24.54
N LYS A 281 -28.17 -14.07 -24.87
CA LYS A 281 -27.21 -13.60 -23.85
C LYS A 281 -27.85 -12.41 -23.12
N VAL A 282 -27.80 -12.41 -21.80
CA VAL A 282 -28.38 -11.30 -21.02
C VAL A 282 -27.48 -10.07 -21.18
N SER A 283 -27.82 -9.17 -22.12
CA SER A 283 -27.20 -7.85 -22.21
C SER A 283 -28.06 -6.87 -23.02
N ARG A 284 -29.30 -6.64 -22.56
CA ARG A 284 -30.05 -5.43 -22.91
C ARG A 284 -30.72 -4.85 -21.67
N LEU A 285 -30.55 -3.54 -21.51
CA LEU A 285 -31.01 -2.75 -20.37
C LEU A 285 -32.53 -2.66 -20.36
N ASP A 286 -33.16 -3.24 -19.35
CA ASP A 286 -34.55 -2.96 -18.99
C ASP A 286 -34.62 -1.56 -18.31
N GLU A 287 -35.73 -0.82 -18.43
CA GLU A 287 -35.84 0.51 -17.78
C GLU A 287 -35.69 0.39 -16.25
N ASN A 288 -36.22 -0.69 -15.68
CA ASN A 288 -36.04 -1.05 -14.27
C ASN A 288 -34.58 -1.39 -13.93
N ALA A 289 -33.79 -1.89 -14.88
CA ALA A 289 -32.35 -2.13 -14.67
C ALA A 289 -31.57 -0.79 -14.70
N ARG A 290 -31.91 0.11 -15.62
CA ARG A 290 -31.32 1.47 -15.68
C ARG A 290 -31.61 2.28 -14.42
N MET A 291 -32.83 2.21 -13.89
CA MET A 291 -33.16 2.88 -12.63
C MET A 291 -32.39 2.31 -11.42
N ARG A 292 -32.32 0.97 -11.31
CA ARG A 292 -31.49 0.32 -10.27
C ARG A 292 -30.00 0.60 -10.43
N GLU A 293 -29.52 0.77 -11.66
CA GLU A 293 -28.14 1.18 -11.93
C GLU A 293 -27.85 2.61 -11.48
N ILE A 294 -28.77 3.55 -11.75
CA ILE A 294 -28.68 4.94 -11.26
C ILE A 294 -28.70 4.97 -9.73
N GLU A 295 -29.60 4.20 -9.10
CA GLU A 295 -29.73 4.12 -7.63
C GLU A 295 -28.48 3.53 -6.97
N ALA A 296 -27.97 2.41 -7.48
CA ALA A 296 -26.72 1.81 -7.02
C ALA A 296 -25.53 2.77 -7.18
N ASN A 297 -25.35 3.37 -8.36
CA ASN A 297 -24.26 4.32 -8.58
C ASN A 297 -24.40 5.59 -7.72
N ARG A 298 -25.61 5.96 -7.29
CA ARG A 298 -25.82 7.05 -6.31
C ARG A 298 -25.19 6.74 -4.95
N LEU A 299 -25.03 5.47 -4.56
CA LEU A 299 -24.35 5.11 -3.29
C LEU A 299 -22.90 5.62 -3.25
N LEU A 300 -22.20 5.65 -4.39
CA LEU A 300 -20.86 6.24 -4.54
C LEU A 300 -20.81 7.76 -4.27
N SER A 301 -21.97 8.41 -4.13
CA SER A 301 -22.13 9.83 -3.77
C SER A 301 -22.80 10.05 -2.40
N LEU A 302 -23.43 9.02 -1.82
CA LEU A 302 -24.22 9.13 -0.58
C LEU A 302 -23.38 8.98 0.70
N SER A 303 -22.12 8.56 0.61
CA SER A 303 -21.16 8.42 1.73
C SER A 303 -20.76 9.75 2.42
N ASN A 304 -21.54 10.81 2.25
CA ASN A 304 -21.15 12.21 2.47
C ASN A 304 -21.74 12.87 3.73
N GLU A 305 -22.51 12.14 4.55
CA GLU A 305 -23.18 12.70 5.75
C GLU A 305 -22.24 12.80 6.96
N THR A 306 -22.14 14.00 7.51
CA THR A 306 -21.31 14.32 8.68
C THR A 306 -22.02 13.92 9.97
N GLN A 307 -21.53 12.90 10.66
CA GLN A 307 -22.03 12.49 11.97
C GLN A 307 -21.48 13.45 13.05
N LYS A 308 -22.17 14.57 13.25
CA LYS A 308 -21.82 15.58 14.28
C LYS A 308 -21.82 14.97 15.69
N THR A 309 -21.01 15.56 16.56
CA THR A 309 -20.95 15.22 17.98
C THR A 309 -20.84 16.48 18.81
N ASP A 310 -21.57 16.54 19.94
CA ASP A 310 -21.55 17.67 20.87
C ASP A 310 -20.33 17.66 21.79
N VAL A 311 -19.60 16.54 21.88
CA VAL A 311 -18.42 16.35 22.73
C VAL A 311 -17.36 15.53 22.01
N ILE A 312 -16.17 16.09 21.83
CA ILE A 312 -15.05 15.41 21.19
C ILE A 312 -14.27 14.63 22.24
N ARG A 313 -14.50 13.32 22.33
CA ARG A 313 -13.74 12.40 23.19
C ARG A 313 -12.50 11.88 22.46
N VAL A 314 -11.32 12.16 22.99
CA VAL A 314 -10.04 11.72 22.42
C VAL A 314 -9.20 10.97 23.46
N GLY A 315 -8.72 9.78 23.11
CA GLY A 315 -7.78 9.00 23.90
C GLY A 315 -6.34 9.16 23.41
N LEU A 316 -5.43 9.55 24.30
CA LEU A 316 -3.98 9.54 24.07
C LEU A 316 -3.38 8.28 24.70
N LEU A 317 -2.82 7.38 23.88
CA LEU A 317 -2.32 6.06 24.29
C LEU A 317 -0.80 6.02 24.13
N LEU A 318 -0.06 6.46 25.16
CA LEU A 318 1.40 6.67 25.11
C LEU A 318 2.11 6.06 26.34
N PRO A 319 3.35 5.55 26.19
CA PRO A 319 4.16 5.04 27.31
C PRO A 319 4.94 6.19 27.97
N PHE A 320 4.26 7.01 28.78
CA PHE A 320 4.86 8.11 29.53
C PHE A 320 5.81 7.64 30.65
N LEU A 321 5.66 6.42 31.15
CA LEU A 321 6.50 5.91 32.24
C LEU A 321 7.78 5.20 31.77
N ASP A 322 7.97 4.99 30.45
CA ASP A 322 9.23 4.42 29.95
C ASP A 322 10.36 5.46 29.95
N LYS A 323 11.20 5.36 30.99
CA LYS A 323 12.34 6.26 31.18
C LYS A 323 13.52 5.99 30.25
N SER A 324 13.48 4.90 29.47
CA SER A 324 14.55 4.48 28.57
C SER A 324 14.85 5.55 27.51
N GLY A 325 16.14 5.89 27.35
CA GLY A 325 16.62 6.81 26.29
C GLY A 325 16.04 8.23 26.32
N GLY A 326 15.39 8.64 27.42
CA GLY A 326 14.72 9.96 27.51
C GLY A 326 13.46 10.11 26.65
N GLN A 327 12.88 9.00 26.16
CA GLN A 327 11.72 9.05 25.25
C GLN A 327 10.47 9.65 25.92
N HIS A 328 10.21 9.29 27.19
CA HIS A 328 9.14 9.88 28.01
C HIS A 328 9.10 11.41 27.99
N LEU A 329 10.25 12.12 28.03
CA LEU A 329 10.28 13.59 28.01
C LEU A 329 9.73 14.16 26.71
N ARG A 330 9.98 13.48 25.58
CA ARG A 330 9.44 13.87 24.27
C ARG A 330 7.94 13.57 24.19
N LEU A 331 7.50 12.44 24.74
CA LEU A 331 6.08 12.08 24.79
C LEU A 331 5.28 13.01 25.72
N GLN A 332 5.87 13.42 26.85
CA GLN A 332 5.32 14.46 27.72
C GLN A 332 5.19 15.79 26.96
N GLU A 333 6.23 16.23 26.26
CA GLU A 333 6.17 17.48 25.49
C GLU A 333 5.13 17.43 24.36
N TYR A 334 4.97 16.28 23.70
CA TYR A 334 3.90 16.06 22.73
C TYR A 334 2.51 16.18 23.38
N TYR A 335 2.32 15.63 24.59
CA TYR A 335 1.07 15.79 25.32
C TYR A 335 0.80 17.25 25.72
N GLU A 336 1.81 17.96 26.23
CA GLU A 336 1.74 19.40 26.55
C GLU A 336 1.36 20.24 25.31
N GLY A 337 2.01 19.99 24.17
CA GLY A 337 1.65 20.63 22.90
C GLY A 337 0.22 20.34 22.44
N PHE A 338 -0.23 19.09 22.61
CA PHE A 338 -1.61 18.70 22.31
C PHE A 338 -2.62 19.42 23.23
N LEU A 339 -2.30 19.62 24.52
CA LEU A 339 -3.13 20.40 25.43
C LEU A 339 -3.27 21.86 24.99
N LEU A 340 -2.23 22.49 24.46
CA LEU A 340 -2.32 23.85 23.91
C LEU A 340 -3.24 23.93 22.67
N ALA A 341 -3.28 22.87 21.85
CA ALA A 341 -4.25 22.79 20.75
C ALA A 341 -5.69 22.60 21.27
N VAL A 342 -5.88 21.79 22.31
CA VAL A 342 -7.19 21.64 23.00
C VAL A 342 -7.64 22.97 23.61
N GLU A 343 -6.73 23.74 24.21
CA GLU A 343 -7.00 25.06 24.79
C GLU A 343 -7.48 26.07 23.75
N LYS A 344 -6.76 26.15 22.61
CA LYS A 344 -7.16 26.97 21.46
C LYS A 344 -8.52 26.54 20.89
N MET A 345 -8.73 25.25 20.67
CA MET A 345 -10.00 24.72 20.18
C MET A 345 -11.17 25.00 21.15
N LYS A 346 -10.94 24.96 22.47
CA LYS A 346 -11.95 25.32 23.49
C LYS A 346 -12.31 26.80 23.45
N LYS A 347 -11.33 27.69 23.26
CA LYS A 347 -11.57 29.13 23.01
C LYS A 347 -12.37 29.38 21.72
N GLU A 348 -12.19 28.53 20.71
CA GLU A 348 -12.96 28.54 19.46
C GLU A 348 -14.35 27.86 19.58
N GLY A 349 -14.74 27.42 20.78
CA GLY A 349 -16.07 26.89 21.08
C GLY A 349 -16.24 25.37 20.93
N ALA A 350 -15.15 24.61 20.78
CA ALA A 350 -15.22 23.15 20.77
C ALA A 350 -15.28 22.57 22.19
N ASN A 351 -16.22 21.66 22.44
CA ASN A 351 -16.25 20.88 23.68
C ASN A 351 -15.40 19.61 23.51
N ILE A 352 -14.37 19.44 24.34
CA ILE A 352 -13.35 18.39 24.18
C ILE A 352 -13.05 17.74 25.54
N GLU A 353 -13.17 16.42 25.58
CA GLU A 353 -12.79 15.54 26.69
C GLU A 353 -11.51 14.77 26.29
N VAL A 354 -10.43 14.96 27.03
CA VAL A 354 -9.14 14.30 26.78
C VAL A 354 -8.93 13.22 27.81
N TYR A 355 -8.80 11.98 27.35
CA TYR A 355 -8.46 10.82 28.15
C TYR A 355 -7.01 10.45 27.87
N VAL A 356 -6.22 10.24 28.93
CA VAL A 356 -4.78 9.97 28.80
C VAL A 356 -4.46 8.65 29.46
N PHE A 357 -3.91 7.72 28.67
CA PHE A 357 -3.69 6.34 29.06
C PHE A 357 -2.22 5.95 28.94
N GLU A 358 -1.64 5.51 30.05
CA GLU A 358 -0.31 4.92 30.10
C GLU A 358 -0.34 3.51 29.50
N ILE A 359 0.13 3.36 28.25
CA ILE A 359 0.30 2.04 27.63
C ILE A 359 1.66 1.44 28.01
N GLY A 360 1.69 0.14 28.30
CA GLY A 360 2.89 -0.56 28.75
C GLY A 360 3.07 -1.88 28.02
N SER A 361 3.11 -2.97 28.78
CA SER A 361 3.10 -4.33 28.22
C SER A 361 1.83 -4.62 27.43
N ARG A 362 1.91 -5.60 26.52
CA ARG A 362 0.80 -6.08 25.70
C ARG A 362 -0.45 -6.38 26.54
N ALA A 363 -0.31 -7.15 27.62
CA ALA A 363 -1.44 -7.50 28.50
C ALA A 363 -2.10 -6.29 29.19
N LYS A 364 -1.33 -5.25 29.53
CA LYS A 364 -1.89 -4.00 30.08
C LYS A 364 -2.71 -3.26 29.02
N LEU A 365 -2.22 -3.23 27.77
CA LEU A 365 -2.93 -2.62 26.64
C LEU A 365 -4.20 -3.41 26.30
N GLU A 366 -4.16 -4.75 26.25
CA GLU A 366 -5.34 -5.60 26.02
C GLU A 366 -6.40 -5.40 27.10
N SER A 367 -5.99 -5.31 28.38
CA SER A 367 -6.91 -5.01 29.50
C SER A 367 -7.54 -3.62 29.39
N LEU A 368 -6.77 -2.60 29.01
CA LEU A 368 -7.27 -1.25 28.75
C LEU A 368 -8.27 -1.22 27.59
N LEU A 369 -7.96 -1.87 26.47
CA LEU A 369 -8.84 -1.93 25.29
C LEU A 369 -10.15 -2.70 25.55
N GLY A 370 -10.29 -3.37 26.70
CA GLY A 370 -11.51 -4.04 27.14
C GLY A 370 -12.47 -3.17 27.97
N THR A 371 -12.17 -1.89 28.25
CA THR A 371 -13.04 -1.05 29.09
C THR A 371 -14.07 -0.23 28.30
N LEU A 372 -15.20 0.08 28.93
CA LEU A 372 -16.29 0.84 28.31
C LEU A 372 -15.89 2.28 27.97
N GLU A 373 -14.96 2.86 28.73
CA GLU A 373 -14.41 4.19 28.44
C GLU A 373 -13.74 4.21 27.07
N MET A 374 -12.99 3.16 26.71
CA MET A 374 -12.34 3.04 25.41
C MET A 374 -13.33 2.94 24.25
N GLU A 375 -14.45 2.24 24.44
CA GLU A 375 -15.51 2.12 23.43
C GLU A 375 -16.25 3.44 23.17
N SER A 376 -16.19 4.39 24.11
CA SER A 376 -16.87 5.70 24.03
C SER A 376 -16.11 6.78 23.27
N LEU A 377 -14.87 6.51 22.85
CA LEU A 377 -13.96 7.49 22.25
C LEU A 377 -14.26 7.71 20.76
N HIS A 378 -14.06 8.94 20.27
CA HIS A 378 -14.17 9.28 18.84
C HIS A 378 -12.82 9.20 18.11
N LEU A 379 -11.73 9.49 18.84
CA LEU A 379 -10.36 9.48 18.34
C LEU A 379 -9.44 8.69 19.30
N LEU A 380 -8.57 7.86 18.74
CA LEU A 380 -7.42 7.26 19.43
C LEU A 380 -6.14 7.84 18.81
N ILE A 381 -5.17 8.23 19.62
CA ILE A 381 -3.88 8.78 19.16
C ILE A 381 -2.75 8.13 19.94
N GLY A 382 -1.83 7.44 19.26
CA GLY A 382 -0.66 6.84 19.91
C GLY A 382 -0.28 5.45 19.40
N GLY A 383 0.27 4.63 20.29
CA GLY A 383 0.99 3.40 19.93
C GLY A 383 2.41 3.69 19.42
N MET A 384 3.39 2.96 19.96
CA MET A 384 4.83 3.17 19.66
C MET A 384 5.44 2.02 18.88
N THR A 385 5.10 0.78 19.26
CA THR A 385 5.59 -0.45 18.63
C THR A 385 4.54 -1.04 17.70
N ASP A 386 4.96 -1.84 16.72
CA ASP A 386 4.03 -2.45 15.76
C ASP A 386 3.00 -3.37 16.46
N ASP A 387 3.38 -4.07 17.54
CA ASP A 387 2.47 -4.88 18.38
C ASP A 387 1.36 -4.04 19.04
N GLN A 388 1.72 -2.89 19.62
CA GLN A 388 0.75 -1.95 20.20
C GLN A 388 -0.16 -1.36 19.12
N ILE A 389 0.42 -0.99 17.98
CA ILE A 389 -0.28 -0.39 16.84
C ILE A 389 -1.30 -1.39 16.25
N SER A 390 -0.92 -2.66 16.07
CA SER A 390 -1.85 -3.70 15.61
C SER A 390 -2.98 -3.96 16.62
N LEU A 391 -2.72 -3.94 17.93
CA LEU A 391 -3.77 -4.08 18.94
C LEU A 391 -4.78 -2.92 18.89
N ILE A 392 -4.28 -1.68 18.86
CA ILE A 392 -5.13 -0.48 18.81
C ILE A 392 -5.88 -0.40 17.48
N SER A 393 -5.24 -0.80 16.36
CA SER A 393 -5.87 -0.90 15.03
C SER A 393 -7.05 -1.88 15.03
N ASN A 394 -6.87 -3.09 15.56
CA ASN A 394 -7.95 -4.08 15.63
C ASN A 394 -9.13 -3.58 16.47
N PHE A 395 -8.87 -2.94 17.61
CA PHE A 395 -9.90 -2.31 18.44
C PHE A 395 -10.61 -1.16 17.70
N SER A 396 -9.85 -0.23 17.13
CA SER A 396 -10.33 0.87 16.29
C SER A 396 -11.27 0.40 15.19
N LYS A 397 -10.90 -0.67 14.47
CA LYS A 397 -11.74 -1.26 13.41
C LYS A 397 -13.02 -1.86 13.96
N LYS A 398 -12.94 -2.62 15.06
CA LYS A 398 -14.10 -3.27 15.70
C LYS A 398 -15.13 -2.26 16.22
N HIS A 399 -14.69 -1.11 16.72
CA HIS A 399 -15.55 -0.10 17.36
C HIS A 399 -15.81 1.14 16.48
N ASN A 400 -15.37 1.15 15.21
CA ASN A 400 -15.52 2.29 14.27
C ASN A 400 -14.92 3.62 14.78
N ILE A 401 -13.81 3.53 15.53
CA ILE A 401 -13.12 4.69 16.13
C ILE A 401 -11.93 5.07 15.26
N LYS A 402 -11.73 6.36 14.93
CA LYS A 402 -10.58 6.77 14.11
C LYS A 402 -9.29 6.68 14.92
N TYR A 403 -8.24 6.10 14.33
CA TYR A 403 -6.97 5.86 15.00
C TYR A 403 -5.81 6.56 14.29
N ILE A 404 -5.14 7.46 14.99
CA ILE A 404 -4.01 8.23 14.50
C ILE A 404 -2.72 7.57 15.02
N ILE A 405 -1.83 7.23 14.08
CA ILE A 405 -0.47 6.72 14.35
C ILE A 405 0.52 7.89 14.12
N PRO A 406 0.92 8.62 15.18
CA PRO A 406 1.82 9.76 15.04
C PRO A 406 3.26 9.37 14.68
N PHE A 407 3.87 8.41 15.39
CA PHE A 407 5.34 8.26 15.37
C PHE A 407 5.89 7.22 14.37
N SER A 408 5.31 6.02 14.34
CA SER A 408 5.79 4.93 13.46
C SER A 408 5.50 5.22 11.99
N SER A 409 6.41 4.78 11.11
CA SER A 409 6.24 4.75 9.64
C SER A 409 6.43 3.36 9.03
N LYS A 410 6.52 2.33 9.87
CA LYS A 410 6.95 0.96 9.48
C LYS A 410 5.84 -0.08 9.45
N ASN A 411 4.72 0.16 10.13
CA ASN A 411 3.60 -0.78 10.17
C ASN A 411 2.80 -0.79 8.85
N SER A 412 1.99 -1.84 8.65
CA SER A 412 1.14 -2.04 7.47
C SER A 412 -0.36 -1.88 7.75
N GLU A 413 -0.78 -1.51 8.96
CA GLU A 413 -2.19 -1.44 9.38
C GLU A 413 -3.04 -0.55 8.47
N VAL A 414 -2.45 0.58 8.03
CA VAL A 414 -3.09 1.54 7.12
C VAL A 414 -3.49 0.95 5.76
N GLN A 415 -2.95 -0.21 5.36
CA GLN A 415 -3.34 -0.89 4.11
C GLN A 415 -4.67 -1.65 4.24
N ASN A 416 -5.08 -2.01 5.46
CA ASN A 416 -6.17 -2.95 5.72
C ASN A 416 -7.23 -2.45 6.73
N ASN A 417 -6.99 -1.33 7.42
CA ASN A 417 -7.93 -0.68 8.32
C ASN A 417 -8.26 0.75 7.86
N ASN A 418 -9.50 0.96 7.43
CA ASN A 418 -10.06 2.23 6.95
C ASN A 418 -10.13 3.36 7.99
N HIS A 419 -9.92 3.06 9.28
CA HIS A 419 -9.96 4.03 10.37
C HIS A 419 -8.58 4.62 10.71
N VAL A 420 -7.50 4.05 10.14
CA VAL A 420 -6.13 4.45 10.45
C VAL A 420 -5.70 5.71 9.69
N PHE A 421 -5.06 6.63 10.40
CA PHE A 421 -4.37 7.80 9.87
C PHE A 421 -2.89 7.73 10.26
N GLN A 422 -2.03 7.45 9.28
CA GLN A 422 -0.59 7.39 9.45
C GLN A 422 0.02 8.77 9.23
N VAL A 423 0.51 9.41 10.29
CA VAL A 423 1.05 10.77 10.23
C VAL A 423 2.48 10.79 9.68
N ASN A 424 3.28 9.79 10.05
CA ASN A 424 4.61 9.57 9.51
C ASN A 424 4.53 8.53 8.38
N SER A 425 4.53 8.98 7.13
CA SER A 425 4.33 8.10 5.96
C SER A 425 5.46 7.11 5.74
N PRO A 426 5.16 5.91 5.19
CA PRO A 426 6.20 4.98 4.75
C PRO A 426 7.12 5.62 3.70
N GLN A 427 8.42 5.29 3.75
CA GLN A 427 9.45 5.98 2.96
C GLN A 427 9.22 5.88 1.45
N SER A 428 8.63 4.80 0.94
CA SER A 428 8.33 4.62 -0.50
C SER A 428 7.36 5.70 -1.04
N TYR A 429 6.30 6.01 -0.29
CA TYR A 429 5.36 7.08 -0.64
C TYR A 429 6.03 8.46 -0.53
N PHE A 430 6.81 8.67 0.53
CA PHE A 430 7.50 9.94 0.78
C PHE A 430 8.54 10.27 -0.30
N TYR A 431 9.43 9.32 -0.64
CA TYR A 431 10.42 9.48 -1.71
C TYR A 431 9.76 9.57 -3.10
N SER A 432 8.66 8.84 -3.35
CA SER A 432 7.95 8.98 -4.62
C SER A 432 7.32 10.37 -4.78
N LYS A 433 6.72 10.94 -3.74
CA LYS A 433 6.19 12.33 -3.76
C LYS A 433 7.33 13.35 -3.90
N ALA A 434 8.44 13.18 -3.16
CA ALA A 434 9.61 14.04 -3.25
C ALA A 434 10.26 14.02 -4.65
N SER A 435 10.40 12.84 -5.27
CA SER A 435 10.85 12.69 -6.66
C SER A 435 9.92 13.42 -7.63
N GLY A 436 8.60 13.31 -7.46
CA GLY A 436 7.63 14.07 -8.26
C GLY A 436 7.85 15.58 -8.18
N VAL A 437 8.02 16.09 -6.98
CA VAL A 437 8.26 17.52 -6.72
C VAL A 437 9.62 17.99 -7.28
N PHE A 438 10.66 17.14 -7.23
CA PHE A 438 11.92 17.41 -7.93
C PHE A 438 11.69 17.56 -9.44
N MET A 439 11.03 16.58 -10.07
CA MET A 439 10.78 16.54 -11.51
C MET A 439 9.88 17.68 -11.98
N GLU A 440 8.98 18.17 -11.13
CA GLU A 440 8.14 19.34 -11.41
C GLU A 440 8.88 20.67 -11.28
N THR A 441 9.89 20.74 -10.39
CA THR A 441 10.65 21.95 -10.09
C THR A 441 11.83 22.13 -11.06
N PHE A 442 12.54 21.06 -11.39
CA PHE A 442 13.79 21.09 -12.17
C PHE A 442 13.64 20.54 -13.60
N ARG A 443 12.52 20.86 -14.26
CA ARG A 443 12.11 20.26 -15.56
C ARG A 443 13.16 20.31 -16.66
N ASN A 444 13.95 21.38 -16.69
CA ASN A 444 14.94 21.68 -17.74
C ASN A 444 16.38 21.71 -17.21
N ALA A 445 16.60 21.27 -15.96
CA ALA A 445 17.92 21.34 -15.34
C ALA A 445 18.83 20.19 -15.81
N ASN A 446 20.13 20.45 -15.84
CA ASN A 446 21.14 19.40 -15.94
C ASN A 446 21.33 18.75 -14.57
N VAL A 447 20.96 17.47 -14.44
CA VAL A 447 21.02 16.77 -13.14
C VAL A 447 22.36 16.04 -13.00
N VAL A 448 23.11 16.38 -11.94
CA VAL A 448 24.39 15.73 -11.60
C VAL A 448 24.27 15.09 -10.22
N ILE A 449 24.35 13.76 -10.18
CA ILE A 449 24.28 12.98 -8.94
C ILE A 449 25.72 12.74 -8.45
N VAL A 450 26.03 13.12 -7.22
CA VAL A 450 27.37 12.94 -6.64
C VAL A 450 27.33 11.81 -5.61
N ASN A 451 27.83 10.66 -6.01
CA ASN A 451 27.90 9.46 -5.19
C ASN A 451 29.06 9.57 -4.19
N ALA A 452 28.79 9.39 -2.89
CA ALA A 452 29.81 9.33 -1.85
C ALA A 452 30.11 7.85 -1.49
N PRO A 453 31.24 7.26 -1.97
CA PRO A 453 31.54 5.85 -1.74
C PRO A 453 31.66 5.55 -0.23
N GLY A 454 31.04 4.46 0.22
CA GLY A 454 31.00 4.08 1.64
C GLY A 454 30.16 4.98 2.56
N ARG A 455 29.61 6.10 2.06
CA ARG A 455 28.80 7.07 2.82
C ARG A 455 27.36 7.25 2.29
N SER A 456 26.98 6.50 1.26
CA SER A 456 25.73 6.71 0.51
C SER A 456 24.48 6.23 1.26
N ASP A 457 23.89 7.09 2.09
CA ASP A 457 22.70 6.77 2.90
C ASP A 457 21.34 7.14 2.26
N LYS A 458 21.32 7.63 1.01
CA LYS A 458 20.09 8.02 0.27
C LYS A 458 19.80 7.17 -0.97
N ALA A 459 20.27 5.92 -0.98
CA ALA A 459 20.16 5.01 -2.13
C ALA A 459 18.71 4.78 -2.61
N GLU A 460 17.73 4.64 -1.70
CA GLU A 460 16.32 4.43 -2.04
C GLU A 460 15.67 5.65 -2.75
N PHE A 461 15.93 6.85 -2.23
CA PHE A 461 15.50 8.08 -2.89
C PHE A 461 16.15 8.23 -4.27
N LEU A 462 17.47 8.03 -4.37
CA LEU A 462 18.17 8.12 -5.66
C LEU A 462 17.71 7.06 -6.66
N SER A 463 17.38 5.84 -6.22
CA SER A 463 16.81 4.81 -7.09
C SER A 463 15.48 5.28 -7.69
N THR A 464 14.60 5.82 -6.84
CA THR A 464 13.30 6.38 -7.22
C THR A 464 13.47 7.55 -8.21
N LEU A 465 14.35 8.50 -7.89
CA LEU A 465 14.64 9.67 -8.73
C LEU A 465 15.23 9.26 -10.09
N LYS A 466 16.22 8.35 -10.12
CA LYS A 466 16.81 7.83 -11.36
C LYS A 466 15.79 7.10 -12.22
N ALA A 467 14.84 6.36 -11.62
CA ALA A 467 13.75 5.70 -12.33
C ALA A 467 12.79 6.71 -12.98
N ASP A 468 12.39 7.76 -12.24
CA ASP A 468 11.51 8.81 -12.77
C ASP A 468 12.19 9.66 -13.85
N LEU A 469 13.48 9.98 -13.69
CA LEU A 469 14.31 10.66 -14.70
C LEU A 469 14.34 9.87 -16.02
N ARG A 470 14.66 8.57 -15.95
CA ARG A 470 14.65 7.66 -17.10
C ARG A 470 13.27 7.58 -17.75
N ARG A 471 12.19 7.44 -16.96
CA ARG A 471 10.80 7.36 -17.47
C ARG A 471 10.39 8.61 -18.24
N ARG A 472 10.92 9.79 -17.87
CA ARG A 472 10.66 11.07 -18.56
C ARG A 472 11.73 11.44 -19.60
N ASN A 473 12.66 10.53 -19.93
CA ASN A 473 13.80 10.77 -20.83
C ASN A 473 14.70 11.96 -20.43
N ILE A 474 14.70 12.34 -19.14
CA ILE A 474 15.60 13.38 -18.62
C ILE A 474 16.98 12.76 -18.39
N ARG A 475 17.98 13.30 -19.05
CA ARG A 475 19.38 12.88 -18.86
C ARG A 475 19.87 13.36 -17.51
N TYR A 476 20.62 12.49 -16.83
CA TYR A 476 21.35 12.81 -15.62
C TYR A 476 22.75 12.21 -15.72
N GLN A 477 23.67 12.77 -14.96
CA GLN A 477 25.08 12.39 -14.94
C GLN A 477 25.45 11.91 -13.53
N GLU A 478 26.43 11.02 -13.41
CA GLU A 478 26.90 10.52 -12.12
C GLU A 478 28.40 10.78 -11.94
N LEU A 479 28.78 11.28 -10.77
CA LEU A 479 30.16 11.48 -10.32
C LEU A 479 30.40 10.70 -9.03
N SER A 480 31.66 10.39 -8.76
CA SER A 480 32.10 9.91 -7.45
C SER A 480 32.74 11.06 -6.68
N LEU A 481 32.52 11.11 -5.37
CA LEU A 481 33.20 12.01 -4.46
C LEU A 481 34.68 11.59 -4.34
N THR A 482 35.59 12.36 -4.95
CA THR A 482 37.04 12.12 -4.98
C THR A 482 37.80 13.41 -4.65
N SER A 483 39.13 13.32 -4.51
CA SER A 483 40.00 14.51 -4.40
C SER A 483 39.95 15.43 -5.63
N ASN A 484 39.52 14.93 -6.79
CA ASN A 484 39.56 15.62 -8.08
C ASN A 484 38.17 16.12 -8.51
N LEU A 485 37.18 16.05 -7.62
CA LEU A 485 35.77 16.31 -7.90
C LEU A 485 35.49 17.64 -8.63
N SER A 486 36.25 18.71 -8.36
CA SER A 486 36.09 20.00 -9.05
C SER A 486 36.44 19.90 -10.53
N THR A 487 37.57 19.27 -10.86
CA THR A 487 38.02 18.99 -12.23
C THR A 487 37.06 18.05 -12.95
N ASP A 488 36.62 16.99 -12.28
CA ASP A 488 35.71 15.98 -12.85
C ASP A 488 34.30 16.54 -13.09
N MET A 489 33.85 17.47 -12.25
CA MET A 489 32.53 18.10 -12.33
C MET A 489 32.46 19.20 -13.40
N LEU A 490 33.51 20.01 -13.55
CA LEU A 490 33.54 21.15 -14.47
C LEU A 490 33.09 20.86 -15.93
N PRO A 491 33.50 19.75 -16.59
CA PRO A 491 33.01 19.44 -17.95
C PRO A 491 31.53 19.03 -17.98
N LEU A 492 30.94 18.61 -16.86
CA LEU A 492 29.55 18.14 -16.79
C LEU A 492 28.55 19.28 -16.57
N LEU A 493 29.01 20.47 -16.15
CA LEU A 493 28.16 21.63 -15.87
C LEU A 493 27.84 22.43 -17.15
N ASN A 494 26.55 22.55 -17.45
CA ASN A 494 26.04 23.39 -18.54
C ASN A 494 26.21 24.87 -18.22
N SER A 495 26.71 25.65 -19.18
CA SER A 495 26.76 27.12 -19.09
C SER A 495 25.40 27.79 -19.37
N ASN A 496 24.52 27.13 -20.13
CA ASN A 496 23.21 27.64 -20.52
C ASN A 496 22.11 26.89 -19.76
N GLY A 497 21.71 27.41 -18.60
CA GLY A 497 20.66 26.85 -17.74
C GLY A 497 21.17 26.45 -16.34
N GLU A 498 20.28 25.87 -15.54
CA GLU A 498 20.60 25.45 -14.17
C GLU A 498 21.17 24.03 -14.12
N ASN A 499 22.15 23.83 -13.23
CA ASN A 499 22.72 22.52 -12.90
C ASN A 499 22.28 22.14 -11.50
N VAL A 500 21.59 21.00 -11.33
CA VAL A 500 21.09 20.55 -10.03
C VAL A 500 21.94 19.39 -9.53
N ILE A 501 22.64 19.64 -8.43
CA ILE A 501 23.56 18.72 -7.79
C ILE A 501 22.82 17.96 -6.70
N VAL A 502 22.80 16.63 -6.81
CA VAL A 502 22.09 15.74 -5.87
C VAL A 502 23.11 14.79 -5.21
N PRO A 503 23.53 15.03 -3.96
CA PRO A 503 24.43 14.14 -3.24
C PRO A 503 23.76 12.78 -2.95
N SER A 504 24.50 11.67 -2.93
CA SER A 504 23.96 10.36 -2.52
C SER A 504 23.88 10.15 -1.00
N THR A 505 24.16 11.21 -0.25
CA THR A 505 24.28 11.20 1.21
C THR A 505 23.68 12.48 1.79
N GLY A 506 23.07 12.33 2.96
CA GLY A 506 22.61 13.43 3.82
C GLY A 506 23.64 13.88 4.85
N ASP A 507 24.92 13.48 4.75
CA ASP A 507 25.97 13.85 5.71
C ASP A 507 26.66 15.19 5.42
N SER A 508 27.01 15.92 6.49
CA SER A 508 27.55 17.28 6.37
C SER A 508 29.02 17.30 5.92
N GLY A 509 29.75 16.20 6.03
CA GLY A 509 31.15 16.09 5.59
C GLY A 509 31.24 16.08 4.07
N SER A 510 30.53 15.13 3.45
CA SER A 510 30.42 15.03 2.00
C SER A 510 29.85 16.32 1.40
N LEU A 511 28.90 16.98 2.06
CA LEU A 511 28.37 18.26 1.56
C LEU A 511 29.40 19.40 1.60
N ARG A 512 30.32 19.44 2.58
CA ARG A 512 31.47 20.36 2.58
C ARG A 512 32.42 20.07 1.43
N GLU A 513 32.70 18.79 1.15
CA GLU A 513 33.54 18.38 0.02
C GLU A 513 32.92 18.81 -1.33
N ILE A 514 31.61 18.58 -1.51
CA ILE A 514 30.86 18.98 -2.72
C ILE A 514 30.82 20.51 -2.88
N THR A 515 30.53 21.26 -1.82
CA THR A 515 30.45 22.73 -1.89
C THR A 515 31.82 23.39 -2.09
N ALA A 516 32.90 22.79 -1.57
CA ALA A 516 34.26 23.21 -1.88
C ALA A 516 34.61 22.99 -3.36
N ALA A 517 34.26 21.82 -3.92
CA ALA A 517 34.47 21.51 -5.34
C ALA A 517 33.66 22.44 -6.27
N LEU A 518 32.40 22.72 -5.94
CA LEU A 518 31.56 23.69 -6.64
C LEU A 518 32.15 25.11 -6.62
N THR A 519 32.73 25.52 -5.50
CA THR A 519 33.38 26.84 -5.36
C THR A 519 34.55 26.96 -6.34
N GLN A 520 35.39 25.93 -6.44
CA GLN A 520 36.49 25.88 -7.39
C GLN A 520 35.98 25.84 -8.86
N ALA A 521 34.93 25.08 -9.14
CA ALA A 521 34.34 25.02 -10.48
C ALA A 521 33.78 26.37 -10.95
N HIS A 522 33.13 27.13 -10.05
CA HIS A 522 32.64 28.49 -10.33
C HIS A 522 33.79 29.50 -10.52
N GLN A 523 34.92 29.33 -9.83
CA GLN A 523 36.13 30.14 -10.07
C GLN A 523 36.75 29.83 -11.44
N ALA A 524 36.73 28.57 -11.87
CA ALA A 524 37.27 28.14 -13.17
C ALA A 524 36.35 28.48 -14.37
N ARG A 525 35.03 28.54 -14.17
CA ARG A 525 34.05 28.92 -15.20
C ARG A 525 32.94 29.79 -14.59
N GLN A 526 33.05 31.11 -14.82
CA GLN A 526 32.02 32.07 -14.42
C GLN A 526 30.72 31.88 -15.21
N GLY A 527 29.60 32.35 -14.65
CA GLY A 527 28.27 32.30 -15.27
C GLY A 527 27.53 30.97 -15.13
N VAL A 528 28.18 29.91 -14.62
CA VAL A 528 27.52 28.64 -14.34
C VAL A 528 26.57 28.79 -13.14
N ILE A 529 25.31 28.39 -13.32
CA ILE A 529 24.31 28.35 -12.24
C ILE A 529 24.26 26.92 -11.70
N THR A 530 24.53 26.75 -10.40
CA THR A 530 24.35 25.47 -9.70
C THR A 530 23.32 25.61 -8.57
N ARG A 531 22.58 24.53 -8.34
CA ARG A 531 21.59 24.34 -7.27
C ARG A 531 21.95 23.09 -6.49
N LEU A 532 21.83 23.10 -5.18
CA LEU A 532 21.86 21.86 -4.38
C LEU A 532 20.44 21.34 -4.18
N PHE A 533 20.24 20.03 -4.28
CA PHE A 533 19.03 19.35 -3.81
C PHE A 533 19.38 18.29 -2.76
N GLY A 534 18.82 18.43 -1.56
CA GLY A 534 19.15 17.62 -0.39
C GLY A 534 17.95 17.14 0.41
N TYR A 535 18.21 16.89 1.70
CA TYR A 535 17.44 15.95 2.51
C TYR A 535 16.93 16.57 3.84
N PRO A 536 15.90 16.00 4.48
CA PRO A 536 15.24 16.61 5.64
C PRO A 536 16.18 17.00 6.79
N GLU A 537 17.24 16.23 7.05
CA GLU A 537 18.21 16.48 8.12
C GLU A 537 19.04 17.76 7.92
N TRP A 538 19.13 18.30 6.70
CA TRP A 538 19.86 19.54 6.41
C TRP A 538 19.30 20.75 7.17
N GLN A 539 18.04 20.71 7.61
CA GLN A 539 17.46 21.76 8.46
C GLN A 539 18.20 21.93 9.81
N THR A 540 18.84 20.86 10.29
CA THR A 540 19.55 20.79 11.58
C THR A 540 20.98 21.34 11.51
N TYR A 541 21.47 21.67 10.32
CA TYR A 541 22.86 22.07 10.11
C TYR A 541 23.18 23.48 10.67
N SER A 542 24.47 23.72 10.88
CA SER A 542 24.98 24.98 11.46
C SER A 542 24.78 26.19 10.54
N THR A 543 24.88 27.39 11.13
CA THR A 543 24.73 28.67 10.44
C THR A 543 25.71 28.85 9.29
N GLU A 544 26.93 28.33 9.41
CA GLU A 544 27.96 28.38 8.35
C GLU A 544 27.53 27.58 7.13
N MET A 545 26.92 26.41 7.34
CA MET A 545 26.39 25.59 6.25
C MET A 545 25.13 26.21 5.63
N LYS A 546 24.28 26.89 6.43
CA LYS A 546 23.13 27.65 5.93
C LYS A 546 23.55 28.86 5.06
N LYS A 547 24.72 29.46 5.29
CA LYS A 547 25.29 30.46 4.35
C LYS A 547 25.64 29.85 2.99
N LEU A 548 26.23 28.65 2.97
CA LEU A 548 26.46 27.91 1.72
C LEU A 548 25.14 27.53 1.03
N PHE A 549 24.06 27.31 1.80
CA PHE A 549 22.75 27.02 1.22
C PHE A 549 22.19 28.20 0.41
N HIS A 550 22.32 29.43 0.92
CA HIS A 550 21.94 30.62 0.16
C HIS A 550 22.86 30.83 -1.07
N GLN A 551 24.18 30.65 -0.91
CA GLN A 551 25.14 30.77 -2.03
C GLN A 551 24.79 29.86 -3.22
N TYR A 552 24.33 28.63 -2.95
CA TYR A 552 23.99 27.62 -3.96
C TYR A 552 22.49 27.46 -4.19
N GLY A 553 21.64 28.39 -3.72
CA GLY A 553 20.20 28.35 -3.98
C GLY A 553 19.55 27.01 -3.57
N THR A 554 19.92 26.47 -2.40
CA THR A 554 19.64 25.09 -1.98
C THR A 554 18.16 24.79 -1.80
N TYR A 555 17.75 23.62 -2.26
CA TYR A 555 16.47 23.01 -1.99
C TYR A 555 16.62 21.75 -1.13
N PHE A 556 15.68 21.49 -0.22
CA PHE A 556 15.47 20.14 0.32
C PHE A 556 13.98 19.87 0.57
N TYR A 557 13.62 18.59 0.49
CA TYR A 557 12.25 18.14 0.77
C TYR A 557 12.12 17.70 2.23
N THR A 558 10.95 17.89 2.83
CA THR A 558 10.65 17.44 4.20
C THR A 558 9.14 17.32 4.43
N SER A 559 8.69 16.42 5.31
CA SER A 559 7.30 16.39 5.79
C SER A 559 7.03 17.44 6.87
N PHE A 560 8.08 18.01 7.46
CA PHE A 560 7.98 18.96 8.57
C PHE A 560 9.09 20.02 8.53
N TYR A 561 8.76 21.28 8.82
CA TYR A 561 9.69 22.40 8.90
C TYR A 561 9.13 23.54 9.77
N VAL A 562 9.88 23.99 10.77
CA VAL A 562 9.54 25.16 11.60
C VAL A 562 10.03 26.43 10.90
N ASP A 563 9.17 27.42 10.74
CA ASP A 563 9.60 28.80 10.46
C ASP A 563 9.64 29.55 11.79
N GLU A 564 10.83 29.79 12.34
CA GLU A 564 10.98 30.43 13.65
C GLU A 564 10.65 31.93 13.65
N GLN A 565 10.44 32.55 12.46
CA GLN A 565 10.02 33.96 12.35
C GLN A 565 8.49 34.11 12.30
N ASP A 566 7.78 33.06 11.89
CA ASP A 566 6.32 33.03 11.81
C ASP A 566 5.65 33.42 13.14
N VAL A 567 4.55 34.16 13.03
CA VAL A 567 3.86 34.76 14.17
C VAL A 567 3.17 33.70 15.01
N GLU A 568 2.49 32.72 14.40
CA GLU A 568 1.83 31.65 15.14
C GLU A 568 2.86 30.74 15.84
N THR A 569 3.98 30.48 15.18
CA THR A 569 5.10 29.68 15.71
C THR A 569 5.75 30.35 16.92
N ARG A 570 6.01 31.66 16.88
CA ARG A 570 6.55 32.40 18.04
C ARG A 570 5.53 32.48 19.18
N GLN A 571 4.26 32.78 18.88
CA GLN A 571 3.19 32.78 19.88
C GLN A 571 3.02 31.41 20.55
N PHE A 572 3.14 30.31 19.80
CA PHE A 572 3.12 28.97 20.36
C PHE A 572 4.29 28.75 21.33
N ALA A 573 5.52 29.11 20.96
CA ALA A 573 6.69 28.96 21.81
C ALA A 573 6.61 29.81 23.08
N GLU A 574 6.13 31.06 22.97
CA GLU A 574 5.87 31.96 24.10
C GLU A 574 4.79 31.39 25.04
N ASN A 575 3.65 30.95 24.50
CA ASN A 575 2.57 30.33 25.27
C ASN A 575 3.02 29.03 25.96
N PHE A 576 3.79 28.18 25.27
CA PHE A 576 4.38 26.97 25.83
C PHE A 576 5.27 27.30 27.03
N LYS A 577 6.15 28.31 26.90
CA LYS A 577 7.01 28.78 27.98
C LYS A 577 6.22 29.32 29.17
N LEU A 578 5.14 30.06 28.92
CA LEU A 578 4.26 30.60 29.96
C LEU A 578 3.51 29.50 30.73
N TRP A 579 3.02 28.46 30.05
CA TRP A 579 2.28 27.35 30.68
C TRP A 579 3.19 26.38 31.44
N TYR A 580 4.37 26.07 30.91
CA TYR A 580 5.22 24.97 31.41
C TYR A 580 6.53 25.44 32.06
N GLY A 581 6.79 26.75 32.11
CA GLY A 581 7.96 27.35 32.76
C GLY A 581 9.31 27.03 32.10
N ARG A 582 9.30 26.48 30.88
CA ARG A 582 10.50 26.03 30.16
C ARG A 582 10.36 26.19 28.65
N ASP A 583 11.50 26.25 27.97
CA ASP A 583 11.57 26.21 26.51
C ASP A 583 11.31 24.79 25.97
N LEU A 584 11.01 24.70 24.66
CA LEU A 584 10.83 23.44 23.94
C LEU A 584 12.15 22.65 23.85
N ILE A 585 12.07 21.32 23.99
CA ILE A 585 13.20 20.41 23.79
C ILE A 585 13.66 20.52 22.34
N ASN A 586 14.95 20.82 22.14
CA ASN A 586 15.55 20.96 20.81
C ASN A 586 15.69 19.60 20.10
N THR A 587 14.58 19.13 19.52
CA THR A 587 14.41 17.88 18.78
C THR A 587 13.86 18.16 17.38
N TYR A 588 14.05 17.20 16.47
CA TYR A 588 13.58 17.27 15.09
C TYR A 588 12.83 15.98 14.76
N PRO A 589 11.49 16.00 14.58
CA PRO A 589 10.58 17.15 14.82
C PRO A 589 10.60 17.62 16.28
N LYS A 590 10.24 18.89 16.55
CA LYS A 590 9.96 19.38 17.91
C LYS A 590 8.67 18.74 18.40
N TYR A 591 8.69 18.03 19.53
CA TYR A 591 7.56 17.21 19.95
C TYR A 591 6.37 18.05 20.42
N GLY A 592 6.59 19.19 21.07
CA GLY A 592 5.51 20.11 21.44
C GLY A 592 4.73 20.64 20.23
N MET A 593 5.43 21.12 19.20
CA MET A 593 4.77 21.54 17.96
C MET A 593 4.09 20.35 17.25
N PHE A 594 4.64 19.15 17.34
CA PHE A 594 4.02 17.96 16.75
C PHE A 594 2.70 17.56 17.45
N GLY A 595 2.67 17.63 18.78
CA GLY A 595 1.45 17.42 19.56
C GLY A 595 0.38 18.46 19.26
N TYR A 596 0.79 19.72 19.18
CA TYR A 596 -0.08 20.83 18.80
C TYR A 596 -0.65 20.65 17.39
N ASP A 597 0.19 20.41 16.39
CA ASP A 597 -0.23 20.18 15.01
C ASP A 597 -1.24 19.03 14.92
N THR A 598 -0.95 17.90 15.59
CA THR A 598 -1.82 16.72 15.59
C THR A 598 -3.18 17.03 16.23
N GLY A 599 -3.19 17.76 17.36
CA GLY A 599 -4.42 18.24 17.98
C GLY A 599 -5.20 19.19 17.06
N MET A 600 -4.54 20.21 16.53
CA MET A 600 -5.15 21.21 15.64
C MET A 600 -5.74 20.58 14.38
N PHE A 601 -5.13 19.55 13.81
CA PHE A 601 -5.69 18.88 12.64
C PHE A 601 -6.90 18.00 12.99
N PHE A 602 -6.72 17.01 13.87
CA PHE A 602 -7.73 15.98 14.09
C PHE A 602 -8.91 16.44 14.98
N LEU A 603 -8.68 17.33 15.94
CA LEU A 603 -9.78 17.92 16.73
C LEU A 603 -10.62 18.88 15.87
N ASN A 604 -9.97 19.68 15.00
CA ASN A 604 -10.68 20.56 14.09
C ASN A 604 -11.45 19.79 13.00
N ALA A 605 -10.91 18.65 12.56
CA ALA A 605 -11.61 17.71 11.68
C ALA A 605 -12.92 17.21 12.29
N VAL A 606 -12.89 16.67 13.51
CA VAL A 606 -14.10 16.19 14.21
C VAL A 606 -15.04 17.36 14.55
N TYR A 607 -14.52 18.51 14.98
CA TYR A 607 -15.32 19.70 15.28
C TYR A 607 -16.12 20.20 14.06
N ARG A 608 -15.50 20.26 12.87
CA ARG A 608 -16.17 20.75 11.65
C ARG A 608 -17.03 19.70 10.96
N TYR A 609 -16.63 18.44 10.96
CA TYR A 609 -17.19 17.41 10.08
C TYR A 609 -17.67 16.14 10.80
N GLY A 610 -17.56 16.08 12.12
CA GLY A 610 -18.02 14.95 12.92
C GLY A 610 -17.08 13.74 12.90
N THR A 611 -17.54 12.60 13.39
CA THR A 611 -16.74 11.36 13.49
C THR A 611 -16.33 10.81 12.13
N ASN A 612 -17.11 11.08 11.07
CA ASN A 612 -16.83 10.68 9.68
C ASN A 612 -16.11 11.79 8.86
N PHE A 613 -15.21 12.55 9.50
CA PHE A 613 -14.52 13.67 8.88
C PHE A 613 -13.69 13.31 7.63
N GLU A 614 -13.34 12.04 7.44
CA GLU A 614 -12.57 11.57 6.29
C GLU A 614 -13.30 11.82 4.95
N GLN A 615 -14.63 11.86 4.97
CA GLN A 615 -15.46 12.19 3.80
C GLN A 615 -15.29 13.66 3.37
N ARG A 616 -14.64 14.47 4.21
CA ARG A 616 -14.29 15.88 3.99
C ARG A 616 -12.78 16.12 4.14
N ILE A 617 -11.94 15.08 4.05
CA ILE A 617 -10.48 15.16 4.32
C ILE A 617 -9.78 16.31 3.56
N ASN A 618 -10.12 16.49 2.28
CA ASN A 618 -9.58 17.55 1.40
C ASN A 618 -10.06 18.98 1.74
N ARG A 619 -11.03 19.13 2.66
CA ARG A 619 -11.58 20.41 3.12
C ARG A 619 -11.12 20.80 4.53
N ILE A 620 -10.38 19.92 5.23
CA ILE A 620 -9.81 20.23 6.54
C ILE A 620 -8.66 21.23 6.36
N PRO A 621 -8.64 22.35 7.09
CA PRO A 621 -7.54 23.31 7.00
C PRO A 621 -6.28 22.78 7.70
N SER A 622 -5.14 22.82 7.01
CA SER A 622 -3.84 22.45 7.57
C SER A 622 -3.25 23.61 8.39
N ASN A 623 -3.87 23.92 9.53
CA ASN A 623 -3.41 24.95 10.48
C ASN A 623 -2.29 24.40 11.36
N SER A 624 -1.16 24.07 10.74
CA SER A 624 -0.02 23.37 11.37
C SER A 624 1.24 24.23 11.31
N LEU A 625 1.91 24.35 12.45
CA LEU A 625 3.14 25.13 12.63
C LEU A 625 4.30 24.46 11.91
N GLN A 626 4.45 23.14 12.09
CA GLN A 626 5.65 22.42 11.69
C GLN A 626 5.35 21.39 10.60
N PHE A 627 4.33 20.55 10.73
CA PHE A 627 4.03 19.50 9.75
C PHE A 627 3.24 20.01 8.54
N SER A 628 3.50 19.42 7.38
CA SER A 628 2.62 19.53 6.23
C SER A 628 1.61 18.38 6.30
N PHE A 629 0.35 18.66 6.60
CA PHE A 629 -0.69 17.63 6.64
C PHE A 629 -1.55 17.64 5.38
N LYS A 630 -1.51 16.51 4.67
CA LYS A 630 -2.47 16.13 3.63
C LYS A 630 -2.60 14.61 3.67
N PHE A 631 -3.81 14.12 3.90
CA PHE A 631 -4.07 12.70 4.07
C PHE A 631 -4.75 12.13 2.83
N ASP A 632 -4.01 11.34 2.05
CA ASP A 632 -4.54 10.62 0.88
C ASP A 632 -4.82 9.16 1.28
N ARG A 633 -5.92 8.58 0.77
CA ARG A 633 -6.32 7.19 1.07
C ARG A 633 -5.43 6.19 0.32
N VAL A 634 -5.01 5.12 0.98
CA VAL A 634 -4.09 4.10 0.40
C VAL A 634 -4.76 3.24 -0.67
N ASN A 635 -5.96 2.72 -0.40
CA ASN A 635 -6.77 1.91 -1.32
C ASN A 635 -8.26 1.96 -0.90
N ASN A 636 -9.14 1.21 -1.55
CA ASN A 636 -10.59 1.26 -1.34
C ASN A 636 -11.11 0.77 0.03
N TRP A 637 -10.27 0.12 0.85
CA TRP A 637 -10.62 -0.44 2.17
C TRP A 637 -9.60 -0.10 3.27
N GLY A 638 -8.45 0.47 2.91
CA GLY A 638 -7.40 0.94 3.79
C GLY A 638 -7.63 2.37 4.27
N GLY A 639 -6.80 2.78 5.22
CA GLY A 639 -6.80 4.10 5.83
C GLY A 639 -6.05 5.13 4.99
N PHE A 640 -5.52 6.14 5.68
CA PHE A 640 -4.93 7.33 5.10
C PHE A 640 -3.47 7.51 5.52
N ILE A 641 -2.64 7.97 4.59
CA ILE A 641 -1.24 8.31 4.83
C ILE A 641 -1.01 9.80 4.60
N ASN A 642 -0.15 10.44 5.40
CA ASN A 642 0.21 11.84 5.20
C ASN A 642 1.16 12.01 4.00
N THR A 643 0.62 12.41 2.85
CA THR A 643 1.39 12.73 1.63
C THR A 643 1.88 14.18 1.59
N GLY A 644 1.67 14.93 2.67
CA GLY A 644 2.09 16.32 2.78
C GLY A 644 3.60 16.48 2.70
N LEU A 645 4.03 17.50 1.94
CA LEU A 645 5.43 17.79 1.69
C LEU A 645 5.67 19.30 1.63
N TYR A 646 6.70 19.76 2.34
CA TYR A 646 7.35 21.03 2.08
C TYR A 646 8.58 20.85 1.20
N LEU A 647 8.77 21.80 0.29
CA LEU A 647 10.03 22.05 -0.39
C LEU A 647 10.61 23.33 0.20
N ILE A 648 11.72 23.23 0.93
CA ILE A 648 12.38 24.36 1.55
C ILE A 648 13.45 24.87 0.59
N HIS A 649 13.42 26.16 0.27
CA HIS A 649 14.38 26.80 -0.63
C HIS A 649 15.11 27.95 0.06
N TYR A 650 16.43 27.84 0.18
CA TYR A 650 17.33 28.88 0.64
C TYR A 650 17.80 29.64 -0.61
N ASP A 651 17.28 30.84 -0.85
CA ASP A 651 17.60 31.59 -2.06
C ASP A 651 18.90 32.42 -1.94
N ALA A 652 19.41 32.91 -3.08
CA ALA A 652 20.61 33.76 -3.11
C ALA A 652 20.40 35.18 -2.53
N GLY A 653 19.16 35.56 -2.21
CA GLY A 653 18.81 36.81 -1.52
C GLY A 653 18.86 36.71 0.01
N ASN A 654 19.27 35.56 0.57
CA ASN A 654 19.22 35.24 1.99
C ASN A 654 17.79 35.06 2.56
N VAL A 655 16.81 34.75 1.71
CA VAL A 655 15.44 34.40 2.14
C VAL A 655 15.26 32.88 2.13
N VAL A 656 14.54 32.35 3.12
CA VAL A 656 14.14 30.94 3.18
C VAL A 656 12.65 30.83 2.87
N HIS A 657 12.31 30.08 1.83
CA HIS A 657 10.93 29.87 1.38
C HIS A 657 10.43 28.49 1.83
N LYS A 658 9.40 28.47 2.69
CA LYS A 658 8.67 27.25 3.08
C LYS A 658 7.55 26.96 2.07
N ILE A 659 7.86 26.26 0.97
CA ILE A 659 6.91 26.04 -0.14
C ILE A 659 6.09 24.78 0.12
N ASN A 660 4.78 24.90 0.33
CA ASN A 660 3.88 23.75 0.47
C ASN A 660 3.65 23.09 -0.91
N LYS A 661 4.01 21.81 -1.03
CA LYS A 661 3.90 20.97 -2.24
C LYS A 661 2.94 19.78 -2.04
N SER A 662 2.07 19.85 -1.04
CA SER A 662 1.15 18.77 -0.69
C SER A 662 0.05 18.56 -1.74
N ARG A 663 -0.56 19.67 -2.19
CA ARG A 663 -1.63 19.65 -3.20
C ARG A 663 -1.07 19.22 -4.56
#